data_AF-A0A0H5DRG4-F1
#
_entry.id   AF-A0A0H5DRG4-F1
#
_cell.length_a   1.000
_cell.length_b   1.000
_cell.length_c   1.000
_cell.angle_alpha   90.00
_cell.angle_beta   90.00
_cell.angle_gamma   90.00
#
_symmetry.space_group_name_H-M   'P 1'
#
loop_
_entity.id
_entity.type
_entity.pdbx_description
1 polymer ?
#
loop_
_entity_poly.entity_id
_entity_poly.type
_entity_poly.pdbx_seq_one_letter_code
_entity_poly.pdbx_strand_id
1 'polypeptide(L)'
;MSGEPKNPTAHSPRDLEEEKQKVLLLKEKAIHQKSSPTTSDRPETKISLKEICLDLKRRLERMKKKLAESEAEAGLLRGHETFLKNLIQSGKEELDAQRRRLEETLSKNAILERDSAFLKEKLLEASKSSTNTSQAQSENQQLHLQLKEAKNQEERLKQRLEKYLDLLSLREKQLLTFKDYQISFQKAQDTIKHLEQELKHLNEELQASRHQVEKQEASLEEKKKHSEQLERAIQFLRERNEEAQLETKNLEEELQTSQSLLDETRRTLRDSSASLSEIKNALQEAHQEKEQIAQEMKAVKTELEHASSSIQSLKEENNSLIDQNRDLAERVHSLTKERDEKLSQLHSQQGELDALKNEKERIARQQSSLVKEVEDFKNRLDFKQQEVERLKKEGLELAGENEEIKQELSRTNAEWAKAQEENTRCTKEQMRALQDFKEAEEERMLLEGQFKELKERVAQAISAKENLESATQEKDRLIEKLQSEIEAYRDEVLQHKEVYSEIKILKELKEEAENNLNKTLEERQLHENRIQSLEQEILSRSENQASLAMELHNLQEELTKSLEALQEKEAFSLDLSKEKGCLAEELRLAQEMIRHETKQKEEEQARAELIESELREKTQVISALQEQLQEMKYQHDAKGRDLEKSAQATSFLQKELIDKQRELEQVQSEVLEKIKAIEELRGSLSRMGLEKKAQDDELRELKRKYDESEAKAQHAQQHLGKKVREATLLNESLETNKKELESLQAGIKDYESRLTKLQKEHEANTHEREAIESKLKEITFSFESRVKEWETKYFKMHEACLKLEEQNRTLRQQKEKFDQFQNLLSNLGSVMGAPVGITQPTSLLQDPPQKEILPLEINLAKPVISEEIKEPEQDKAKEEPSKEEPTKQNPYKNLFDYNPPHPKMKSNFFD
;
A
#
# COMPACT_ATOMS: atom_id res chain seq x y z
N MET A 1 -69.63 43.20 19.91
CA MET A 1 -69.20 43.66 18.57
C MET A 1 -69.00 42.43 17.71
N SER A 2 -69.31 42.51 16.42
CA SER A 2 -69.37 41.39 15.49
C SER A 2 -67.98 40.91 15.05
N GLY A 3 -67.79 39.59 15.02
CA GLY A 3 -66.66 38.93 14.37
C GLY A 3 -67.18 37.78 13.51
N GLU A 4 -66.94 37.86 12.20
CA GLU A 4 -67.40 36.88 11.21
C GLU A 4 -66.49 35.64 11.17
N PRO A 5 -67.02 34.44 10.85
CA PRO A 5 -66.21 33.27 10.57
C PRO A 5 -65.63 33.34 9.15
N LYS A 6 -64.31 33.21 9.00
CA LYS A 6 -63.66 33.07 7.69
C LYS A 6 -63.65 31.62 7.22
N ASN A 7 -63.95 31.43 5.92
CA ASN A 7 -63.88 30.13 5.23
C ASN A 7 -62.47 29.50 5.29
N PRO A 8 -62.36 28.16 5.28
CA PRO A 8 -61.09 27.47 5.10
C PRO A 8 -60.56 27.73 3.67
N THR A 9 -59.28 28.12 3.59
CA THR A 9 -58.62 28.44 2.32
C THR A 9 -58.21 27.16 1.60
N ALA A 10 -58.36 27.12 0.28
CA ALA A 10 -57.94 25.98 -0.53
C ALA A 10 -56.42 25.73 -0.45
N HIS A 11 -56.02 24.46 -0.38
CA HIS A 11 -54.61 24.06 -0.39
C HIS A 11 -53.93 24.42 -1.72
N SER A 12 -52.69 24.86 -1.63
CA SER A 12 -51.85 25.19 -2.79
C SER A 12 -51.26 23.92 -3.40
N PRO A 13 -51.16 23.80 -4.74
CA PRO A 13 -50.49 22.67 -5.39
C PRO A 13 -49.01 22.50 -5.02
N ARG A 14 -48.40 23.48 -4.36
CA ARG A 14 -46.99 23.45 -3.94
C ARG A 14 -46.73 22.51 -2.76
N ASP A 15 -47.69 22.37 -1.85
CA ASP A 15 -47.51 21.61 -0.61
C ASP A 15 -47.45 20.09 -0.88
N LEU A 16 -48.18 19.61 -1.89
CA LEU A 16 -48.12 18.22 -2.35
C LEU A 16 -46.77 17.85 -3.01
N GLU A 17 -46.04 18.83 -3.55
CA GLU A 17 -44.78 18.55 -4.25
C GLU A 17 -43.61 18.43 -3.27
N GLU A 18 -43.61 19.21 -2.17
CA GLU A 18 -42.68 19.02 -1.05
C GLU A 18 -42.92 17.68 -0.33
N GLU A 19 -44.17 17.24 -0.19
CA GLU A 19 -44.48 15.95 0.44
C GLU A 19 -44.03 14.76 -0.42
N LYS A 20 -44.19 14.84 -1.76
CA LYS A 20 -43.60 13.87 -2.70
C LYS A 20 -42.07 13.84 -2.63
N GLN A 21 -41.42 15.00 -2.53
CA GLN A 21 -39.94 15.06 -2.40
C GLN A 21 -39.45 14.44 -1.08
N LYS A 22 -40.16 14.65 0.04
CA LYS A 22 -39.85 13.96 1.31
C LYS A 22 -40.00 12.44 1.20
N VAL A 23 -41.03 11.95 0.51
CA VAL A 23 -41.24 10.51 0.28
C VAL A 23 -40.15 9.90 -0.62
N LEU A 24 -39.67 10.63 -1.63
CA LEU A 24 -38.52 10.21 -2.45
C LEU A 24 -37.22 10.12 -1.64
N LEU A 25 -36.92 11.13 -0.83
CA LEU A 25 -35.69 11.18 -0.02
C LEU A 25 -35.62 10.04 1.02
N LEU A 26 -36.77 9.65 1.59
CA LEU A 26 -36.88 8.50 2.49
C LEU A 26 -36.73 7.15 1.77
N LYS A 27 -37.06 7.09 0.47
CA LYS A 27 -36.95 5.87 -0.35
C LYS A 27 -35.51 5.61 -0.79
N GLU A 28 -34.72 6.66 -1.04
CA GLU A 28 -33.28 6.54 -1.34
C GLU A 28 -32.46 6.15 -0.10
N LYS A 29 -32.73 6.73 1.07
CA LYS A 29 -32.07 6.34 2.34
C LYS A 29 -32.25 4.86 2.70
N ALA A 30 -33.33 4.21 2.26
CA ALA A 30 -33.57 2.79 2.50
C ALA A 30 -32.77 1.83 1.61
N ILE A 31 -32.12 2.31 0.53
CA ILE A 31 -31.44 1.46 -0.46
C ILE A 31 -29.92 1.36 -0.21
N HIS A 32 -29.32 2.30 0.55
CA HIS A 32 -27.88 2.32 0.83
C HIS A 32 -27.44 1.67 2.17
N GLN A 33 -28.30 0.93 2.87
CA GLN A 33 -27.92 0.15 4.07
C GLN A 33 -27.76 -1.37 3.82
N LYS A 34 -27.25 -1.76 2.64
CA LYS A 34 -26.99 -3.17 2.28
C LYS A 34 -25.59 -3.41 1.68
N SER A 35 -24.54 -2.84 2.25
CA SER A 35 -23.16 -3.19 1.89
C SER A 35 -22.10 -2.73 2.91
N SER A 36 -21.98 -3.45 4.03
CA SER A 36 -20.75 -3.44 4.86
C SER A 36 -20.68 -4.73 5.68
N PRO A 37 -19.63 -5.56 5.55
CA PRO A 37 -19.35 -6.64 6.49
C PRO A 37 -18.52 -6.09 7.66
N THR A 38 -18.96 -6.29 8.90
CA THR A 38 -18.11 -6.06 10.08
C THR A 38 -18.13 -7.25 11.02
N THR A 39 -16.93 -7.73 11.30
CA THR A 39 -16.58 -8.77 12.25
C THR A 39 -16.80 -8.29 13.68
N SER A 40 -17.48 -9.10 14.50
CA SER A 40 -17.43 -8.99 15.96
C SER A 40 -17.88 -10.31 16.57
N ASP A 41 -16.95 -11.06 17.13
CA ASP A 41 -17.23 -12.31 17.82
C ASP A 41 -17.97 -12.05 19.14
N ARG A 42 -19.13 -12.68 19.28
CA ARG A 42 -19.77 -13.00 20.57
C ARG A 42 -20.47 -14.35 20.45
N PRO A 43 -20.51 -15.16 21.53
CA PRO A 43 -20.80 -16.58 21.42
C PRO A 43 -22.23 -16.85 20.94
N GLU A 44 -22.33 -17.59 19.83
CA GLU A 44 -23.59 -17.88 19.15
C GLU A 44 -24.50 -18.83 19.96
N THR A 45 -25.45 -18.29 20.74
CA THR A 45 -26.73 -18.99 20.87
C THR A 45 -27.44 -18.90 19.53
N LYS A 46 -27.33 -19.96 18.70
CA LYS A 46 -27.93 -20.08 17.36
C LYS A 46 -29.45 -20.13 17.38
N ILE A 47 -30.09 -19.04 17.79
CA ILE A 47 -31.48 -18.75 17.45
C ILE A 47 -31.48 -18.52 15.94
N SER A 48 -32.12 -19.41 15.21
CA SER A 48 -32.06 -19.38 13.75
C SER A 48 -32.69 -18.09 13.22
N LEU A 49 -32.16 -17.54 12.13
CA LEU A 49 -32.77 -16.40 11.42
C LEU A 49 -34.26 -16.65 11.09
N LYS A 50 -34.63 -17.92 10.92
CA LYS A 50 -36.01 -18.41 10.74
C LYS A 50 -36.89 -18.16 11.97
N GLU A 51 -36.38 -18.28 13.19
CA GLU A 51 -37.10 -17.99 14.44
C GLU A 51 -37.29 -16.49 14.66
N ILE A 52 -36.28 -15.66 14.34
CA ILE A 52 -36.39 -14.19 14.40
C ILE A 52 -37.45 -13.72 13.39
N CYS A 53 -37.41 -14.22 12.15
CA CYS A 53 -38.46 -13.92 11.16
C CYS A 53 -39.84 -14.46 11.57
N LEU A 54 -39.92 -15.62 12.23
CA LEU A 54 -41.18 -16.15 12.77
C LEU A 54 -41.73 -15.30 13.91
N ASP A 55 -40.91 -14.82 14.84
CA ASP A 55 -41.41 -13.97 15.93
C ASP A 55 -41.78 -12.56 15.45
N LEU A 56 -41.03 -11.98 14.52
CA LEU A 56 -41.43 -10.75 13.83
C LEU A 56 -42.77 -10.94 13.08
N LYS A 57 -42.97 -12.07 12.38
CA LYS A 57 -44.26 -12.39 11.74
C LYS A 57 -45.39 -12.54 12.76
N ARG A 58 -45.17 -13.28 13.86
CA ARG A 58 -46.13 -13.41 14.98
C ARG A 58 -46.42 -12.08 15.67
N ARG A 59 -45.45 -11.17 15.74
CA ARG A 59 -45.62 -9.82 16.33
C ARG A 59 -46.44 -8.92 15.39
N LEU A 60 -46.20 -9.02 14.09
CA LEU A 60 -46.97 -8.33 13.05
C LEU A 60 -48.42 -8.85 12.96
N GLU A 61 -48.65 -10.16 13.04
CA GLU A 61 -50.00 -10.73 13.17
C GLU A 61 -50.71 -10.30 14.46
N ARG A 62 -50.00 -10.30 15.61
CA ARG A 62 -50.54 -9.77 16.88
C ARG A 62 -50.95 -8.28 16.76
N MET A 63 -50.19 -7.46 16.05
CA MET A 63 -50.55 -6.06 15.79
C MET A 63 -51.74 -5.92 14.84
N LYS A 64 -51.79 -6.71 13.75
CA LYS A 64 -52.95 -6.74 12.83
C LYS A 64 -54.24 -7.16 13.55
N LYS A 65 -54.16 -8.17 14.43
CA LYS A 65 -55.31 -8.62 15.24
C LYS A 65 -55.81 -7.51 16.16
N LYS A 66 -54.90 -6.83 16.88
CA LYS A 66 -55.26 -5.70 17.75
C LYS A 66 -55.86 -4.51 16.99
N LEU A 67 -55.39 -4.24 15.77
CA LEU A 67 -55.97 -3.21 14.92
C LEU A 67 -57.40 -3.56 14.51
N ALA A 68 -57.65 -4.79 14.06
CA ALA A 68 -58.99 -5.27 13.72
C ALA A 68 -59.94 -5.32 14.93
N GLU A 69 -59.44 -5.67 16.13
CA GLU A 69 -60.19 -5.61 17.39
C GLU A 69 -60.58 -4.14 17.72
N SER A 70 -59.65 -3.19 17.60
CA SER A 70 -59.90 -1.76 17.79
C SER A 70 -60.89 -1.17 16.77
N GLU A 71 -60.78 -1.57 15.49
CA GLU A 71 -61.73 -1.16 14.44
C GLU A 71 -63.14 -1.73 14.69
N ALA A 72 -63.25 -2.95 15.20
CA ALA A 72 -64.51 -3.56 15.59
C ALA A 72 -65.14 -2.85 16.80
N GLU A 73 -64.35 -2.50 17.83
CA GLU A 73 -64.80 -1.69 18.97
C GLU A 73 -65.26 -0.30 18.53
N ALA A 74 -64.51 0.38 17.65
CA ALA A 74 -64.90 1.65 17.06
C ALA A 74 -66.15 1.55 16.16
N GLY A 75 -66.41 0.39 15.55
CA GLY A 75 -67.67 0.07 14.88
C GLY A 75 -68.84 -0.04 15.86
N LEU A 76 -68.63 -0.77 16.96
CA LEU A 76 -69.63 -0.98 18.02
C LEU A 76 -70.02 0.33 18.72
N LEU A 77 -69.03 1.20 19.00
CA LEU A 77 -69.25 2.52 19.60
C LEU A 77 -70.07 3.44 18.67
N ARG A 78 -69.83 3.42 17.35
CA ARG A 78 -70.66 4.14 16.36
C ARG A 78 -72.09 3.57 16.28
N GLY A 79 -72.24 2.25 16.45
CA GLY A 79 -73.54 1.60 16.61
C GLY A 79 -74.30 2.05 17.87
N HIS A 80 -73.61 2.16 19.01
CA HIS A 80 -74.18 2.68 20.24
C HIS A 80 -74.54 4.17 20.15
N GLU A 81 -73.70 4.99 19.51
CA GLU A 81 -73.98 6.42 19.31
C GLU A 81 -75.24 6.63 18.45
N THR A 82 -75.40 5.86 17.36
CA THR A 82 -76.61 5.92 16.51
C THR A 82 -77.84 5.37 17.22
N PHE A 83 -77.72 4.29 18.00
CA PHE A 83 -78.80 3.81 18.86
C PHE A 83 -79.25 4.86 19.89
N LEU A 84 -78.30 5.51 20.57
CA LEU A 84 -78.60 6.57 21.55
C LEU A 84 -79.25 7.80 20.91
N LYS A 85 -78.79 8.23 19.72
CA LYS A 85 -79.44 9.32 18.97
C LYS A 85 -80.89 8.98 18.62
N ASN A 86 -81.15 7.75 18.16
CA ASN A 86 -82.51 7.28 17.86
C ASN A 86 -83.39 7.18 19.12
N LEU A 87 -82.83 6.72 20.24
CA LEU A 87 -83.54 6.63 21.52
C LEU A 87 -83.91 8.01 22.09
N ILE A 88 -82.99 8.98 22.00
CA ILE A 88 -83.23 10.38 22.40
C ILE A 88 -84.30 11.02 21.51
N GLN A 89 -84.25 10.79 20.20
CA GLN A 89 -85.24 11.31 19.25
C GLN A 89 -86.63 10.72 19.50
N SER A 90 -86.74 9.39 19.68
CA SER A 90 -87.99 8.72 20.02
C SER A 90 -88.56 9.18 21.38
N GLY A 91 -87.69 9.32 22.39
CA GLY A 91 -88.09 9.85 23.69
C GLY A 91 -88.62 11.28 23.62
N LYS A 92 -88.04 12.13 22.77
CA LYS A 92 -88.53 13.49 22.52
C LYS A 92 -89.89 13.52 21.84
N GLU A 93 -90.08 12.69 20.80
CA GLU A 93 -91.36 12.57 20.08
C GLU A 93 -92.49 12.06 21.00
N GLU A 94 -92.19 11.11 21.89
CA GLU A 94 -93.18 10.65 22.86
C GLU A 94 -93.49 11.71 23.94
N LEU A 95 -92.51 12.51 24.36
CA LEU A 95 -92.72 13.64 25.28
C LEU A 95 -93.61 14.72 24.66
N ASP A 96 -93.39 15.07 23.39
CA ASP A 96 -94.25 15.98 22.63
C ASP A 96 -95.66 15.42 22.42
N ALA A 97 -95.79 14.10 22.18
CA ALA A 97 -97.09 13.44 22.10
C ALA A 97 -97.84 13.43 23.44
N GLN A 98 -97.13 13.20 24.56
CA GLN A 98 -97.71 13.31 25.90
C GLN A 98 -98.14 14.75 26.21
N ARG A 99 -97.35 15.75 25.81
CA ARG A 99 -97.68 17.18 25.96
C ARG A 99 -98.97 17.56 25.22
N ARG A 100 -99.12 17.15 23.95
CA ARG A 100 -100.36 17.36 23.16
C ARG A 100 -101.58 16.69 23.80
N ARG A 101 -101.45 15.44 24.28
CA ARG A 101 -102.54 14.76 25.01
C ARG A 101 -102.94 15.52 26.27
N LEU A 102 -101.96 16.09 27.00
CA LEU A 102 -102.20 16.83 28.24
C LEU A 102 -102.90 18.17 27.94
N GLU A 103 -102.45 18.91 26.93
CA GLU A 103 -103.13 20.10 26.39
C GLU A 103 -104.58 19.79 25.93
N GLU A 104 -104.80 18.65 25.26
CA GLU A 104 -106.14 18.20 24.86
C GLU A 104 -107.04 17.86 26.06
N THR A 105 -106.49 17.25 27.12
CA THR A 105 -107.26 16.99 28.36
C THR A 105 -107.57 18.26 29.15
N LEU A 106 -106.66 19.24 29.18
CA LEU A 106 -106.90 20.55 29.80
C LEU A 106 -108.00 21.32 29.05
N SER A 107 -107.99 21.28 27.71
CA SER A 107 -109.05 21.82 26.87
C SER A 107 -110.42 21.17 27.15
N LYS A 108 -110.46 19.84 27.27
CA LYS A 108 -111.69 19.10 27.64
C LYS A 108 -112.19 19.43 29.05
N ASN A 109 -111.30 19.61 30.03
CA ASN A 109 -111.69 20.03 31.38
C ASN A 109 -112.26 21.46 31.40
N ALA A 110 -111.72 22.39 30.61
CA ALA A 110 -112.25 23.75 30.50
C ALA A 110 -113.69 23.81 29.91
N ILE A 111 -114.08 22.81 29.11
CA ILE A 111 -115.46 22.63 28.64
C ILE A 111 -116.35 22.11 29.79
N LEU A 112 -115.89 21.08 30.51
CA LEU A 112 -116.63 20.48 31.62
C LEU A 112 -116.87 21.43 32.80
N GLU A 113 -115.94 22.36 33.09
CA GLU A 113 -116.16 23.43 34.07
C GLU A 113 -117.27 24.40 33.65
N ARG A 114 -117.38 24.66 32.34
CA ARG A 114 -118.44 25.50 31.75
C ARG A 114 -119.82 24.84 31.87
N ASP A 115 -119.91 23.55 31.55
CA ASP A 115 -121.15 22.77 31.66
C ASP A 115 -121.58 22.57 33.12
N SER A 116 -120.61 22.38 34.03
CA SER A 116 -120.82 22.33 35.49
C SER A 116 -121.39 23.65 36.04
N ALA A 117 -120.93 24.80 35.56
CA ALA A 117 -121.49 26.10 35.92
C ALA A 117 -122.94 26.25 35.44
N PHE A 118 -123.23 25.88 34.18
CA PHE A 118 -124.58 25.93 33.61
C PHE A 118 -125.58 25.01 34.33
N LEU A 119 -125.14 23.82 34.78
CA LEU A 119 -125.98 22.91 35.56
C LEU A 119 -126.27 23.43 36.98
N LYS A 120 -125.34 24.13 37.62
CA LYS A 120 -125.57 24.78 38.93
C LYS A 120 -126.59 25.91 38.85
N GLU A 121 -126.60 26.66 37.74
CA GLU A 121 -127.58 27.72 37.48
C GLU A 121 -129.00 27.15 37.35
N LYS A 122 -129.20 26.11 36.54
CA LYS A 122 -130.50 25.42 36.40
C LYS A 122 -131.00 24.75 37.68
N LEU A 123 -130.11 24.25 38.54
CA LEU A 123 -130.50 23.60 39.80
C LEU A 123 -130.97 24.63 40.86
N LEU A 124 -130.54 25.89 40.73
CA LEU A 124 -131.02 26.99 41.56
C LEU A 124 -132.46 27.41 41.20
N GLU A 125 -132.83 27.36 39.92
CA GLU A 125 -134.17 27.71 39.43
C GLU A 125 -135.24 26.65 39.74
N ALA A 126 -134.88 25.38 39.84
CA ALA A 126 -135.82 24.28 40.07
C ALA A 126 -136.34 24.14 41.52
N SER A 127 -135.84 24.95 42.47
CA SER A 127 -136.04 24.74 43.92
C SER A 127 -137.21 25.52 44.56
N LYS A 128 -138.13 26.10 43.77
CA LYS A 128 -139.23 26.95 44.26
C LYS A 128 -140.63 26.59 43.72
N SER A 129 -141.18 25.45 44.14
CA SER A 129 -142.60 25.32 44.57
C SER A 129 -142.96 23.85 44.80
N SER A 130 -143.22 23.48 46.05
CA SER A 130 -143.65 22.13 46.45
C SER A 130 -144.89 22.21 47.33
N THR A 131 -145.86 21.31 47.08
CA THR A 131 -146.81 20.83 48.08
C THR A 131 -147.43 19.51 47.60
N ASN A 132 -147.10 18.38 48.24
CA ASN A 132 -148.07 17.38 48.74
C ASN A 132 -147.37 16.15 49.36
N THR A 133 -147.80 15.79 50.57
CA THR A 133 -147.11 14.89 51.51
C THR A 133 -147.39 13.39 51.30
N SER A 134 -147.27 12.92 50.06
CA SER A 134 -146.96 11.50 49.77
C SER A 134 -145.66 11.31 48.98
N GLN A 135 -145.12 12.40 48.40
CA GLN A 135 -143.87 12.42 47.66
C GLN A 135 -142.64 12.13 48.54
N ALA A 136 -142.68 12.52 49.82
CA ALA A 136 -141.59 12.36 50.78
C ALA A 136 -141.14 10.90 51.04
N GLN A 137 -141.99 9.90 50.78
CA GLN A 137 -141.61 8.48 50.89
C GLN A 137 -140.93 7.94 49.64
N SER A 138 -141.37 8.31 48.42
CA SER A 138 -140.61 8.00 47.21
C SER A 138 -139.29 8.77 47.17
N GLU A 139 -139.29 10.04 47.62
CA GLU A 139 -138.08 10.85 47.78
C GLU A 139 -137.11 10.24 48.78
N ASN A 140 -137.57 9.68 49.92
CA ASN A 140 -136.66 8.97 50.83
C ASN A 140 -136.06 7.70 50.18
N GLN A 141 -136.83 6.92 49.42
CA GLN A 141 -136.29 5.77 48.69
C GLN A 141 -135.32 6.20 47.57
N GLN A 142 -135.62 7.29 46.88
CA GLN A 142 -134.79 7.88 45.83
C GLN A 142 -133.50 8.47 46.40
N LEU A 143 -133.57 9.15 47.55
CA LEU A 143 -132.41 9.61 48.32
C LEU A 143 -131.56 8.44 48.82
N HIS A 144 -132.18 7.32 49.22
CA HIS A 144 -131.43 6.14 49.66
C HIS A 144 -130.69 5.45 48.51
N LEU A 145 -131.28 5.44 47.31
CA LEU A 145 -130.64 5.04 46.06
C LEU A 145 -129.51 6.00 45.67
N GLN A 146 -129.76 7.32 45.68
CA GLN A 146 -128.75 8.34 45.42
C GLN A 146 -127.59 8.27 46.42
N LEU A 147 -127.84 7.98 47.70
CA LEU A 147 -126.80 7.79 48.71
C LEU A 147 -125.97 6.52 48.43
N LYS A 148 -126.60 5.44 47.95
CA LYS A 148 -125.90 4.20 47.56
C LYS A 148 -125.07 4.41 46.29
N GLU A 149 -125.60 5.15 45.31
CA GLU A 149 -124.87 5.56 44.12
C GLU A 149 -123.71 6.50 44.45
N ALA A 150 -123.92 7.48 45.34
CA ALA A 150 -122.88 8.38 45.83
C ALA A 150 -121.77 7.61 46.56
N LYS A 151 -122.09 6.63 47.40
CA LYS A 151 -121.08 5.74 48.03
C LYS A 151 -120.33 4.89 47.00
N ASN A 152 -121.03 4.32 46.02
CA ASN A 152 -120.39 3.59 44.92
C ASN A 152 -119.49 4.49 44.06
N GLN A 153 -119.86 5.76 43.88
CA GLN A 153 -119.03 6.77 43.21
C GLN A 153 -117.82 7.16 44.07
N GLU A 154 -118.00 7.37 45.37
CA GLU A 154 -116.93 7.64 46.34
C GLU A 154 -115.90 6.52 46.35
N GLU A 155 -116.34 5.25 46.35
CA GLU A 155 -115.45 4.09 46.33
C GLU A 155 -114.72 3.93 44.98
N ARG A 156 -115.40 4.20 43.85
CA ARG A 156 -114.75 4.31 42.53
C ARG A 156 -113.75 5.47 42.47
N LEU A 157 -114.01 6.58 43.15
CA LEU A 157 -113.08 7.71 43.25
C LEU A 157 -111.88 7.37 44.13
N LYS A 158 -112.07 6.68 45.26
CA LYS A 158 -110.98 6.15 46.10
C LYS A 158 -110.07 5.20 45.31
N GLN A 159 -110.63 4.21 44.61
CA GLN A 159 -109.86 3.29 43.76
C GLN A 159 -109.13 4.00 42.60
N ARG A 160 -109.67 5.10 42.07
CA ARG A 160 -108.96 5.94 41.09
C ARG A 160 -107.82 6.71 41.74
N LEU A 161 -108.06 7.29 42.92
CA LEU A 161 -107.08 8.09 43.66
C LEU A 161 -105.90 7.22 44.14
N GLU A 162 -106.16 5.99 44.58
CA GLU A 162 -105.14 4.98 44.88
C GLU A 162 -104.30 4.63 43.65
N LYS A 163 -104.92 4.37 42.49
CA LYS A 163 -104.19 4.18 41.22
C LYS A 163 -103.37 5.40 40.78
N TYR A 164 -103.84 6.62 41.09
CA TYR A 164 -103.06 7.83 40.83
C TYR A 164 -101.89 7.99 41.80
N LEU A 165 -102.03 7.58 43.07
CA LEU A 165 -100.93 7.53 44.05
C LEU A 165 -99.85 6.51 43.63
N ASP A 166 -100.25 5.31 43.18
CA ASP A 166 -99.31 4.32 42.65
C ASP A 166 -98.58 4.83 41.40
N LEU A 167 -99.30 5.49 40.49
CA LEU A 167 -98.71 6.09 39.29
C LEU A 167 -97.74 7.22 39.63
N LEU A 168 -98.07 8.07 40.62
CA LEU A 168 -97.18 9.11 41.13
C LEU A 168 -95.93 8.51 41.78
N SER A 169 -96.07 7.51 42.64
CA SER A 169 -94.93 6.79 43.24
C SER A 169 -94.01 6.15 42.20
N LEU A 170 -94.58 5.57 41.13
CA LEU A 170 -93.81 5.04 40.00
C LEU A 170 -93.09 6.16 39.23
N ARG A 171 -93.75 7.31 39.01
CA ARG A 171 -93.13 8.48 38.36
C ARG A 171 -92.01 9.08 39.22
N GLU A 172 -92.17 9.17 40.53
CA GLU A 172 -91.12 9.63 41.45
C GLU A 172 -89.90 8.71 41.40
N LYS A 173 -90.09 7.38 41.39
CA LYS A 173 -89.01 6.41 41.21
C LYS A 173 -88.32 6.56 39.84
N GLN A 174 -89.08 6.74 38.76
CA GLN A 174 -88.51 7.01 37.44
C GLN A 174 -87.67 8.31 37.44
N LEU A 175 -88.20 9.40 38.00
CA LEU A 175 -87.49 10.67 38.12
C LEU A 175 -86.22 10.56 38.98
N LEU A 176 -86.21 9.71 40.01
CA LEU A 176 -85.01 9.42 40.79
C LEU A 176 -83.96 8.70 39.94
N THR A 177 -84.35 7.62 39.23
CA THR A 177 -83.41 6.92 38.32
C THR A 177 -82.88 7.83 37.22
N PHE A 178 -83.68 8.76 36.68
CA PHE A 178 -83.20 9.75 35.71
C PHE A 178 -82.17 10.72 36.30
N LYS A 179 -82.32 11.12 37.58
CA LYS A 179 -81.29 11.92 38.29
C LYS A 179 -80.01 11.13 38.50
N ASP A 180 -80.11 9.85 38.87
CA ASP A 180 -78.93 8.98 39.03
C ASP A 180 -78.22 8.78 37.69
N TYR A 181 -78.97 8.58 36.59
CA TYR A 181 -78.40 8.56 35.23
C TYR A 181 -77.73 9.88 34.88
N GLN A 182 -78.35 11.03 35.16
CA GLN A 182 -77.77 12.36 34.92
C GLN A 182 -76.46 12.57 35.69
N ILE A 183 -76.39 12.13 36.97
CA ILE A 183 -75.17 12.17 37.77
C ILE A 183 -74.10 11.24 37.19
N SER A 184 -74.48 10.03 36.76
CA SER A 184 -73.53 9.09 36.15
C SER A 184 -72.99 9.59 34.80
N PHE A 185 -73.84 10.22 33.99
CA PHE A 185 -73.47 10.86 32.72
C PHE A 185 -72.53 12.05 32.94
N GLN A 186 -72.80 12.90 33.94
CA GLN A 186 -71.90 14.02 34.26
C GLN A 186 -70.52 13.52 34.69
N LYS A 187 -70.47 12.50 35.56
CA LYS A 187 -69.21 11.84 35.95
C LYS A 187 -68.47 11.27 34.74
N ALA A 188 -69.17 10.59 33.82
CA ALA A 188 -68.57 10.07 32.60
C ALA A 188 -68.01 11.20 31.72
N GLN A 189 -68.75 12.31 31.56
CA GLN A 189 -68.28 13.48 30.81
C GLN A 189 -67.05 14.13 31.44
N ASP A 190 -66.98 14.19 32.77
CA ASP A 190 -65.83 14.75 33.48
C ASP A 190 -64.61 13.82 33.43
N THR A 191 -64.80 12.49 33.45
CA THR A 191 -63.71 11.53 33.16
C THR A 191 -63.22 11.62 31.72
N ILE A 192 -64.10 11.86 30.73
CA ILE A 192 -63.69 12.06 29.33
C ILE A 192 -62.82 13.33 29.21
N LYS A 193 -63.22 14.45 29.81
CA LYS A 193 -62.40 15.68 29.84
C LYS A 193 -61.02 15.47 30.48
N HIS A 194 -60.95 14.67 31.55
CA HIS A 194 -59.68 14.33 32.20
C HIS A 194 -58.78 13.51 31.26
N LEU A 195 -59.34 12.50 30.58
CA LEU A 195 -58.61 11.68 29.60
C LEU A 195 -58.18 12.51 28.37
N GLU A 196 -59.00 13.46 27.91
CA GLU A 196 -58.62 14.42 26.85
C GLU A 196 -57.44 15.31 27.26
N GLN A 197 -57.40 15.74 28.53
CA GLN A 197 -56.28 16.52 29.07
C GLN A 197 -55.00 15.68 29.23
N GLU A 198 -55.12 14.43 29.70
CA GLU A 198 -54.00 13.49 29.77
C GLU A 198 -53.45 13.16 28.38
N LEU A 199 -54.31 12.88 27.39
CA LEU A 199 -53.90 12.64 26.01
C LEU A 199 -53.21 13.86 25.39
N LYS A 200 -53.66 15.08 25.72
CA LYS A 200 -52.99 16.32 25.29
C LYS A 200 -51.58 16.44 25.89
N HIS A 201 -51.44 16.21 27.20
CA HIS A 201 -50.15 16.22 27.88
C HIS A 201 -49.20 15.15 27.32
N LEU A 202 -49.68 13.91 27.19
CA LEU A 202 -48.90 12.79 26.65
C LEU A 202 -48.45 13.05 25.20
N ASN A 203 -49.27 13.74 24.40
CA ASN A 203 -48.89 14.15 23.05
C ASN A 203 -47.85 15.28 23.05
N GLU A 204 -47.92 16.24 23.99
CA GLU A 204 -46.90 17.27 24.18
C GLU A 204 -45.56 16.65 24.62
N GLU A 205 -45.57 15.69 25.55
CA GLU A 205 -44.40 14.89 25.95
C GLU A 205 -43.84 14.05 24.80
N LEU A 206 -44.71 13.43 23.98
CA LEU A 206 -44.30 12.69 22.79
C LEU A 206 -43.64 13.61 21.75
N GLN A 207 -44.16 14.84 21.56
CA GLN A 207 -43.55 15.82 20.68
C GLN A 207 -42.20 16.31 21.20
N ALA A 208 -42.06 16.59 22.50
CA ALA A 208 -40.79 16.93 23.12
C ALA A 208 -39.76 15.79 22.97
N SER A 209 -40.19 14.55 23.19
CA SER A 209 -39.36 13.36 22.99
C SER A 209 -38.90 13.19 21.55
N ARG A 210 -39.77 13.46 20.56
CA ARG A 210 -39.40 13.46 19.13
C ARG A 210 -38.33 14.51 18.81
N HIS A 211 -38.50 15.74 19.28
CA HIS A 211 -37.50 16.80 19.07
C HIS A 211 -36.15 16.45 19.74
N GLN A 212 -36.18 15.76 20.89
CA GLN A 212 -34.96 15.25 21.53
C GLN A 212 -34.27 14.16 20.70
N VAL A 213 -35.04 13.22 20.12
CA VAL A 213 -34.51 12.20 19.21
C VAL A 213 -33.93 12.84 17.94
N GLU A 214 -34.63 13.76 17.29
CA GLU A 214 -34.15 14.48 16.11
C GLU A 214 -32.82 15.22 16.40
N LYS A 215 -32.69 15.84 17.58
CA LYS A 215 -31.44 16.47 18.03
C LYS A 215 -30.31 15.47 18.26
N GLN A 216 -30.63 14.28 18.78
CA GLN A 216 -29.64 13.20 18.96
C GLN A 216 -29.21 12.60 17.60
N GLU A 217 -30.14 12.41 16.67
CA GLU A 217 -29.86 11.96 15.30
C GLU A 217 -28.95 12.95 14.56
N ALA A 218 -29.23 14.26 14.65
CA ALA A 218 -28.38 15.29 14.07
C ALA A 218 -26.94 15.25 14.64
N SER A 219 -26.79 15.14 15.97
CA SER A 219 -25.46 15.02 16.60
C SER A 219 -24.75 13.72 16.24
N LEU A 220 -25.48 12.62 16.06
CA LEU A 220 -24.93 11.34 15.62
C LEU A 220 -24.47 11.40 14.16
N GLU A 221 -25.19 12.13 13.29
CA GLU A 221 -24.82 12.36 11.90
C GLU A 221 -23.58 13.26 11.76
N GLU A 222 -23.43 14.28 12.61
CA GLU A 222 -22.18 15.05 12.72
C GLU A 222 -21.00 14.18 13.16
N LYS A 223 -21.20 13.31 14.15
CA LYS A 223 -20.17 12.35 14.61
C LYS A 223 -19.77 11.36 13.53
N LYS A 224 -20.70 10.87 12.71
CA LYS A 224 -20.38 10.03 11.53
C LYS A 224 -19.51 10.77 10.54
N LYS A 225 -19.88 12.00 10.15
CA LYS A 225 -19.08 12.83 9.23
C LYS A 225 -17.68 13.08 9.77
N HIS A 226 -17.53 13.24 11.10
CA HIS A 226 -16.23 13.34 11.73
C HIS A 226 -15.45 12.00 11.70
N SER A 227 -16.11 10.86 11.92
CA SER A 227 -15.51 9.52 11.76
C SER A 227 -15.00 9.31 10.33
N GLU A 228 -15.81 9.62 9.32
CA GLU A 228 -15.41 9.53 7.90
C GLU A 228 -14.21 10.44 7.56
N GLN A 229 -14.12 11.62 8.17
CA GLN A 229 -12.95 12.50 8.04
C GLN A 229 -11.69 11.89 8.68
N LEU A 230 -11.83 11.30 9.86
CA LEU A 230 -10.73 10.61 10.55
C LEU A 230 -10.27 9.37 9.78
N GLU A 231 -11.20 8.58 9.22
CA GLU A 231 -10.89 7.41 8.39
C GLU A 231 -10.09 7.80 7.13
N ARG A 232 -10.49 8.88 6.44
CA ARG A 232 -9.72 9.43 5.29
C ARG A 232 -8.33 9.92 5.72
N ALA A 233 -8.22 10.56 6.88
CA ALA A 233 -6.92 10.99 7.41
C ALA A 233 -6.02 9.80 7.79
N ILE A 234 -6.58 8.74 8.39
CA ILE A 234 -5.87 7.50 8.70
C ILE A 234 -5.41 6.81 7.42
N GLN A 235 -6.24 6.75 6.38
CA GLN A 235 -5.87 6.18 5.09
C GLN A 235 -4.71 6.95 4.45
N PHE A 236 -4.79 8.28 4.36
CA PHE A 236 -3.71 9.12 3.86
C PHE A 236 -2.39 8.93 4.64
N LEU A 237 -2.46 8.79 5.96
CA LEU A 237 -1.28 8.52 6.80
C LEU A 237 -0.70 7.11 6.59
N ARG A 238 -1.51 6.11 6.22
CA ARG A 238 -1.02 4.77 5.84
C ARG A 238 -0.32 4.82 4.49
N GLU A 239 -0.96 5.38 3.47
CA GLU A 239 -0.40 5.53 2.13
C GLU A 239 0.94 6.29 2.16
N ARG A 240 1.02 7.37 2.95
CA ARG A 240 2.27 8.14 3.14
C ARG A 240 3.35 7.39 3.95
N ASN A 241 2.97 6.48 4.84
CA ASN A 241 3.92 5.63 5.58
C ASN A 241 4.44 4.50 4.69
N GLU A 242 3.60 3.93 3.81
CA GLU A 242 3.99 2.96 2.79
C GLU A 242 4.95 3.58 1.76
N GLU A 243 4.66 4.81 1.29
CA GLU A 243 5.55 5.60 0.43
C GLU A 243 6.93 5.81 1.09
N ALA A 244 6.96 6.25 2.35
CA ALA A 244 8.21 6.42 3.10
C ALA A 244 8.98 5.11 3.32
N GLN A 245 8.29 3.98 3.51
CA GLN A 245 8.93 2.66 3.63
C GLN A 245 9.54 2.17 2.31
N LEU A 246 8.94 2.51 1.17
CA LEU A 246 9.50 2.23 -0.16
C LEU A 246 10.71 3.15 -0.44
N GLU A 247 10.63 4.43 -0.08
CA GLU A 247 11.75 5.36 -0.18
C GLU A 247 12.95 4.90 0.66
N THR A 248 12.73 4.46 1.91
CA THR A 248 13.82 3.94 2.75
C THR A 248 14.46 2.67 2.18
N LYS A 249 13.68 1.75 1.60
CA LYS A 249 14.22 0.54 0.95
C LYS A 249 15.06 0.88 -0.28
N ASN A 250 14.57 1.80 -1.12
CA ASN A 250 15.33 2.26 -2.28
C ASN A 250 16.66 2.90 -1.86
N LEU A 251 16.66 3.71 -0.80
CA LEU A 251 17.88 4.31 -0.24
C LEU A 251 18.83 3.28 0.38
N GLU A 252 18.32 2.20 0.97
CA GLU A 252 19.13 1.06 1.44
C GLU A 252 19.79 0.31 0.27
N GLU A 253 19.07 0.08 -0.83
CA GLU A 253 19.61 -0.53 -2.05
C GLU A 253 20.64 0.39 -2.75
N GLU A 254 20.39 1.70 -2.82
CA GLU A 254 21.35 2.70 -3.30
C GLU A 254 22.61 2.77 -2.42
N LEU A 255 22.46 2.64 -1.10
CA LEU A 255 23.58 2.58 -0.17
C LEU A 255 24.40 1.29 -0.35
N GLN A 256 23.74 0.14 -0.50
CA GLN A 256 24.41 -1.16 -0.71
C GLN A 256 25.16 -1.20 -2.05
N THR A 257 24.58 -0.67 -3.12
CA THR A 257 25.25 -0.55 -4.43
C THR A 257 26.41 0.45 -4.38
N SER A 258 26.26 1.58 -3.68
CA SER A 258 27.36 2.53 -3.45
C SER A 258 28.52 1.90 -2.65
N GLN A 259 28.22 1.06 -1.66
CA GLN A 259 29.22 0.32 -0.89
C GLN A 259 29.97 -0.71 -1.75
N SER A 260 29.27 -1.46 -2.62
CA SER A 260 29.93 -2.44 -3.49
C SER A 260 30.83 -1.77 -4.52
N LEU A 261 30.44 -0.61 -5.07
CA LEU A 261 31.27 0.22 -5.94
C LEU A 261 32.50 0.79 -5.22
N LEU A 262 32.37 1.19 -3.95
CA LEU A 262 33.50 1.63 -3.11
C LEU A 262 34.50 0.50 -2.84
N ASP A 263 34.01 -0.72 -2.56
CA ASP A 263 34.91 -1.85 -2.34
C ASP A 263 35.58 -2.33 -3.63
N GLU A 264 34.91 -2.21 -4.78
CA GLU A 264 35.52 -2.47 -6.09
C GLU A 264 36.59 -1.43 -6.44
N THR A 265 36.34 -0.14 -6.24
CA THR A 265 37.38 0.90 -6.40
C THR A 265 38.55 0.75 -5.40
N ARG A 266 38.30 0.20 -4.20
CA ARG A 266 39.37 -0.20 -3.27
C ARG A 266 40.15 -1.45 -3.69
N ARG A 267 39.60 -2.32 -4.54
CA ARG A 267 40.34 -3.43 -5.17
C ARG A 267 41.21 -2.88 -6.29
N THR A 268 40.62 -2.19 -7.26
CA THR A 268 41.37 -1.65 -8.40
C THR A 268 42.49 -0.69 -7.98
N LEU A 269 42.31 0.09 -6.90
CA LEU A 269 43.37 0.92 -6.33
C LEU A 269 44.51 0.09 -5.69
N ARG A 270 44.19 -1.03 -5.03
CA ARG A 270 45.20 -1.96 -4.49
C ARG A 270 45.97 -2.65 -5.60
N ASP A 271 45.27 -3.12 -6.63
CA ASP A 271 45.88 -3.79 -7.77
C ASP A 271 46.80 -2.82 -8.54
N SER A 272 46.32 -1.59 -8.80
CA SER A 272 47.14 -0.52 -9.39
C SER A 272 48.37 -0.19 -8.53
N SER A 273 48.22 -0.18 -7.20
CA SER A 273 49.35 0.04 -6.27
C SER A 273 50.34 -1.13 -6.26
N ALA A 274 49.89 -2.37 -6.49
CA ALA A 274 50.76 -3.53 -6.63
C ALA A 274 51.56 -3.44 -7.93
N SER A 275 50.90 -3.17 -9.07
CA SER A 275 51.58 -2.96 -10.35
C SER A 275 52.55 -1.78 -10.33
N LEU A 276 52.24 -0.68 -9.62
CA LEU A 276 53.21 0.41 -9.41
C LEU A 276 54.44 -0.04 -8.60
N SER A 277 54.28 -0.95 -7.64
CA SER A 277 55.41 -1.53 -6.91
C SER A 277 56.25 -2.47 -7.78
N GLU A 278 55.61 -3.25 -8.66
CA GLU A 278 56.29 -4.12 -9.63
C GLU A 278 57.08 -3.30 -10.65
N ILE A 279 56.47 -2.27 -11.23
CA ILE A 279 57.13 -1.32 -12.16
C ILE A 279 58.33 -0.64 -11.47
N LYS A 280 58.18 -0.24 -10.20
CA LYS A 280 59.28 0.36 -9.43
C LYS A 280 60.45 -0.61 -9.23
N ASN A 281 60.17 -1.88 -8.95
CA ASN A 281 61.19 -2.92 -8.79
C ASN A 281 61.90 -3.19 -10.12
N ALA A 282 61.15 -3.39 -11.21
CA ALA A 282 61.70 -3.58 -12.55
C ALA A 282 62.55 -2.39 -13.03
N LEU A 283 62.15 -1.16 -12.69
CA LEU A 283 62.95 0.05 -12.96
C LEU A 283 64.27 0.05 -12.18
N GLN A 284 64.26 -0.45 -10.94
CA GLN A 284 65.47 -0.57 -10.12
C GLN A 284 66.41 -1.66 -10.66
N GLU A 285 65.88 -2.80 -11.09
CA GLU A 285 66.65 -3.87 -11.74
C GLU A 285 67.28 -3.39 -13.05
N ALA A 286 66.50 -2.75 -13.93
CA ALA A 286 67.01 -2.16 -15.18
C ALA A 286 68.09 -1.09 -14.93
N HIS A 287 68.05 -0.38 -13.80
CA HIS A 287 69.09 0.57 -13.43
C HIS A 287 70.38 -0.12 -12.98
N GLN A 288 70.29 -1.27 -12.31
CA GLN A 288 71.44 -2.10 -11.95
C GLN A 288 72.08 -2.75 -13.19
N GLU A 289 71.27 -3.27 -14.12
CA GLU A 289 71.75 -3.79 -15.41
C GLU A 289 72.46 -2.69 -16.22
N LYS A 290 71.88 -1.49 -16.34
CA LYS A 290 72.52 -0.34 -16.99
C LYS A 290 73.91 -0.07 -16.40
N GLU A 291 74.03 -0.14 -15.07
CA GLU A 291 75.28 0.15 -14.36
C GLU A 291 76.32 -0.96 -14.52
N GLN A 292 75.91 -2.23 -14.58
CA GLN A 292 76.78 -3.35 -14.97
C GLN A 292 77.28 -3.21 -16.40
N ILE A 293 76.38 -2.97 -17.38
CA ILE A 293 76.74 -2.74 -18.79
C ILE A 293 77.71 -1.55 -18.92
N ALA A 294 77.54 -0.49 -18.12
CA ALA A 294 78.46 0.64 -18.10
C ALA A 294 79.85 0.30 -17.55
N GLN A 295 79.95 -0.66 -16.62
CA GLN A 295 81.23 -1.19 -16.13
C GLN A 295 81.89 -2.12 -17.15
N GLU A 296 81.13 -3.02 -17.78
CA GLU A 296 81.61 -3.88 -18.87
C GLU A 296 82.12 -3.06 -20.06
N MET A 297 81.38 -2.03 -20.48
CA MET A 297 81.80 -1.09 -21.52
C MET A 297 83.08 -0.32 -21.16
N LYS A 298 83.34 -0.04 -19.87
CA LYS A 298 84.62 0.52 -19.41
C LYS A 298 85.74 -0.52 -19.52
N ALA A 299 85.50 -1.78 -19.12
CA ALA A 299 86.48 -2.87 -19.22
C ALA A 299 86.86 -3.16 -20.68
N VAL A 300 85.88 -3.36 -21.56
CA VAL A 300 86.09 -3.57 -23.01
C VAL A 300 86.83 -2.39 -23.64
N LYS A 301 86.57 -1.14 -23.20
CA LYS A 301 87.34 0.02 -23.67
C LYS A 301 88.82 -0.07 -23.25
N THR A 302 89.12 -0.46 -22.01
CA THR A 302 90.51 -0.63 -21.56
C THR A 302 91.22 -1.79 -22.25
N GLU A 303 90.52 -2.88 -22.54
CA GLU A 303 91.07 -4.00 -23.33
C GLU A 303 91.36 -3.57 -24.78
N LEU A 304 90.48 -2.77 -25.39
CA LEU A 304 90.67 -2.23 -26.73
C LEU A 304 91.87 -1.27 -26.80
N GLU A 305 92.05 -0.41 -25.78
CA GLU A 305 93.21 0.48 -25.67
C GLU A 305 94.53 -0.31 -25.50
N HIS A 306 94.50 -1.39 -24.71
CA HIS A 306 95.66 -2.29 -24.55
C HIS A 306 95.97 -3.05 -25.85
N ALA A 307 94.95 -3.61 -26.52
CA ALA A 307 95.10 -4.28 -27.81
C ALA A 307 95.64 -3.33 -28.89
N SER A 308 95.15 -2.09 -28.94
CA SER A 308 95.64 -1.05 -29.85
C SER A 308 97.13 -0.74 -29.61
N SER A 309 97.54 -0.65 -28.35
CA SER A 309 98.95 -0.46 -27.96
C SER A 309 99.83 -1.66 -28.36
N SER A 310 99.31 -2.89 -28.19
CA SER A 310 99.99 -4.12 -28.62
C SER A 310 100.14 -4.20 -30.14
N ILE A 311 99.09 -3.85 -30.90
CA ILE A 311 99.14 -3.74 -32.37
C ILE A 311 100.18 -2.71 -32.81
N GLN A 312 100.30 -1.58 -32.11
CA GLN A 312 101.30 -0.57 -32.44
C GLN A 312 102.72 -1.06 -32.18
N SER A 313 102.98 -1.75 -31.06
CA SER A 313 104.28 -2.38 -30.79
C SER A 313 104.64 -3.44 -31.83
N LEU A 314 103.70 -4.32 -32.21
CA LEU A 314 103.89 -5.30 -33.29
C LEU A 314 104.14 -4.64 -34.65
N LYS A 315 103.56 -3.47 -34.90
CA LYS A 315 103.79 -2.69 -36.14
C LYS A 315 105.21 -2.09 -36.17
N GLU A 316 105.71 -1.63 -35.02
CA GLU A 316 107.09 -1.15 -34.88
C GLU A 316 108.10 -2.29 -35.05
N GLU A 317 107.83 -3.46 -34.46
CA GLU A 317 108.64 -4.68 -34.66
C GLU A 317 108.64 -5.12 -36.14
N ASN A 318 107.47 -5.16 -36.78
CA ASN A 318 107.34 -5.53 -38.19
C ASN A 318 108.08 -4.54 -39.11
N ASN A 319 108.03 -3.24 -38.83
CA ASN A 319 108.84 -2.25 -39.56
C ASN A 319 110.34 -2.54 -39.40
N SER A 320 110.81 -2.88 -38.20
CA SER A 320 112.22 -3.26 -37.98
C SER A 320 112.61 -4.52 -38.74
N LEU A 321 111.72 -5.52 -38.81
CA LEU A 321 111.91 -6.73 -39.62
C LEU A 321 111.89 -6.44 -41.13
N ILE A 322 111.11 -5.47 -41.59
CA ILE A 322 111.11 -5.01 -42.99
C ILE A 322 112.46 -4.36 -43.34
N ASP A 323 113.01 -3.51 -42.46
CA ASP A 323 114.33 -2.90 -42.64
C ASP A 323 115.45 -3.96 -42.64
N GLN A 324 115.42 -4.94 -41.72
CA GLN A 324 116.36 -6.07 -41.74
C GLN A 324 116.27 -6.90 -43.02
N ASN A 325 115.06 -7.17 -43.53
CA ASN A 325 114.87 -7.88 -44.79
C ASN A 325 115.37 -7.06 -46.00
N ARG A 326 115.28 -5.73 -45.94
CA ARG A 326 115.85 -4.84 -46.94
C ARG A 326 117.38 -4.91 -46.96
N ASP A 327 118.03 -4.83 -45.79
CA ASP A 327 119.49 -4.97 -45.68
C ASP A 327 119.96 -6.34 -46.21
N LEU A 328 119.21 -7.41 -45.91
CA LEU A 328 119.45 -8.74 -46.46
C LEU A 328 119.25 -8.80 -47.99
N ALA A 329 118.25 -8.10 -48.54
CA ALA A 329 118.05 -8.00 -49.98
C ALA A 329 119.19 -7.25 -50.68
N GLU A 330 119.70 -6.16 -50.09
CA GLU A 330 120.87 -5.43 -50.59
C GLU A 330 122.16 -6.27 -50.50
N ARG A 331 122.29 -7.11 -49.46
CA ARG A 331 123.36 -8.12 -49.34
C ARG A 331 123.27 -9.19 -50.44
N VAL A 332 122.08 -9.71 -50.71
CA VAL A 332 121.82 -10.69 -51.80
C VAL A 332 122.09 -10.07 -53.17
N HIS A 333 121.71 -8.81 -53.39
CA HIS A 333 122.00 -8.09 -54.63
C HIS A 333 123.52 -7.94 -54.85
N SER A 334 124.27 -7.63 -53.79
CA SER A 334 125.73 -7.54 -53.82
C SER A 334 126.39 -8.89 -54.19
N LEU A 335 125.94 -10.00 -53.59
CA LEU A 335 126.40 -11.36 -53.94
C LEU A 335 125.98 -11.78 -55.37
N THR A 336 124.83 -11.30 -55.84
CA THR A 336 124.35 -11.53 -57.21
C THR A 336 125.26 -10.86 -58.23
N LYS A 337 125.77 -9.65 -57.92
CA LYS A 337 126.74 -8.95 -58.77
C LYS A 337 128.09 -9.68 -58.82
N GLU A 338 128.58 -10.19 -57.69
CA GLU A 338 129.79 -11.02 -57.63
C GLU A 338 129.64 -12.32 -58.45
N ARG A 339 128.46 -12.96 -58.42
CA ARG A 339 128.11 -14.10 -59.30
C ARG A 339 128.22 -13.71 -60.78
N ASP A 340 127.74 -12.53 -61.17
CA ASP A 340 127.71 -12.12 -62.59
C ASP A 340 129.11 -11.79 -63.14
N GLU A 341 129.99 -11.26 -62.29
CA GLU A 341 131.42 -11.12 -62.58
C GLU A 341 132.10 -12.49 -62.78
N LYS A 342 131.70 -13.52 -62.00
CA LYS A 342 132.13 -14.92 -62.22
C LYS A 342 131.54 -15.57 -63.47
N LEU A 343 130.28 -15.29 -63.81
CA LEU A 343 129.65 -15.78 -65.05
C LEU A 343 130.31 -15.20 -66.31
N SER A 344 130.80 -13.97 -66.23
CA SER A 344 131.57 -13.34 -67.30
C SER A 344 132.93 -14.01 -67.51
N GLN A 345 133.59 -14.47 -66.45
CA GLN A 345 134.80 -15.31 -66.55
C GLN A 345 134.50 -16.66 -67.21
N LEU A 346 133.35 -17.26 -66.91
CA LEU A 346 132.87 -18.50 -67.54
C LEU A 346 132.56 -18.35 -69.05
N HIS A 347 131.98 -17.21 -69.46
CA HIS A 347 131.69 -16.94 -70.88
C HIS A 347 132.97 -16.81 -71.73
N SER A 348 134.09 -16.38 -71.14
CA SER A 348 135.40 -16.41 -71.82
C SER A 348 135.87 -17.83 -72.15
N GLN A 349 135.47 -18.83 -71.35
CA GLN A 349 135.82 -20.25 -71.58
C GLN A 349 134.85 -20.90 -72.59
N GLN A 350 133.60 -20.44 -72.64
CA GLN A 350 132.59 -20.92 -73.58
C GLN A 350 132.96 -20.64 -75.06
N GLY A 351 133.72 -19.57 -75.33
CA GLY A 351 134.18 -19.21 -76.69
C GLY A 351 135.12 -20.23 -77.34
N GLU A 352 135.86 -21.01 -76.54
CA GLU A 352 136.69 -22.12 -77.04
C GLU A 352 135.84 -23.33 -77.49
N LEU A 353 134.61 -23.43 -76.97
CA LEU A 353 133.70 -24.56 -77.16
C LEU A 353 132.91 -24.45 -78.47
N ASP A 354 132.56 -23.24 -78.91
CA ASP A 354 131.81 -23.02 -80.16
C ASP A 354 132.62 -23.34 -81.43
N ALA A 355 133.95 -23.41 -81.35
CA ALA A 355 134.81 -23.87 -82.46
C ALA A 355 134.52 -25.32 -82.89
N LEU A 356 134.09 -26.18 -81.95
CA LEU A 356 133.72 -27.59 -82.22
C LEU A 356 132.34 -27.73 -82.89
N LYS A 357 131.53 -26.66 -82.90
CA LYS A 357 130.12 -26.68 -83.30
C LYS A 357 129.92 -26.68 -84.81
N ASN A 358 130.92 -26.20 -85.56
CA ASN A 358 130.89 -26.12 -87.02
C ASN A 358 130.93 -27.51 -87.70
N GLU A 359 131.37 -28.55 -86.99
CA GLU A 359 131.28 -29.96 -87.43
C GLU A 359 129.80 -30.42 -87.60
N LYS A 360 128.87 -29.80 -86.86
CA LYS A 360 127.45 -30.19 -86.77
C LYS A 360 126.66 -29.90 -88.05
N GLU A 361 127.05 -28.89 -88.83
CA GLU A 361 126.32 -28.43 -90.02
C GLU A 361 126.27 -29.47 -91.15
N ARG A 362 127.14 -30.48 -91.11
CA ARG A 362 127.19 -31.59 -92.07
C ARG A 362 125.93 -32.48 -92.03
N ILE A 363 125.21 -32.52 -90.89
CA ILE A 363 124.07 -33.44 -90.66
C ILE A 363 122.75 -32.90 -91.22
N ALA A 364 122.55 -31.57 -91.24
CA ALA A 364 121.26 -30.95 -91.60
C ALA A 364 120.77 -31.26 -93.03
N ARG A 365 121.67 -31.69 -93.94
CA ARG A 365 121.32 -32.00 -95.33
C ARG A 365 120.40 -33.23 -95.48
N GLN A 366 120.27 -34.06 -94.46
CA GLN A 366 119.33 -35.20 -94.42
C GLN A 366 117.87 -34.76 -94.16
N GLN A 367 117.64 -33.56 -93.63
CA GLN A 367 116.33 -33.12 -93.13
C GLN A 367 115.32 -32.75 -94.25
N SER A 368 115.79 -32.59 -95.49
CA SER A 368 114.99 -32.11 -96.64
C SER A 368 113.98 -33.15 -97.19
N SER A 369 114.07 -34.43 -96.80
CA SER A 369 113.16 -35.47 -97.28
C SER A 369 111.82 -35.52 -96.54
N LEU A 370 111.78 -35.15 -95.26
CA LEU A 370 110.60 -35.22 -94.39
C LEU A 370 109.50 -34.19 -94.73
N VAL A 371 109.84 -33.14 -95.47
CA VAL A 371 108.92 -32.01 -95.75
C VAL A 371 107.72 -32.43 -96.62
N LYS A 372 107.83 -33.51 -97.41
CA LYS A 372 106.74 -33.96 -98.29
C LYS A 372 105.63 -34.74 -97.58
N GLU A 373 105.88 -35.27 -96.38
CA GLU A 373 104.87 -35.99 -95.58
C GLU A 373 103.90 -35.05 -94.85
N VAL A 374 104.26 -33.78 -94.70
CA VAL A 374 103.49 -32.79 -93.91
C VAL A 374 102.23 -32.29 -94.63
N GLU A 375 102.23 -32.25 -95.97
CA GLU A 375 101.11 -31.68 -96.74
C GLU A 375 99.84 -32.57 -96.69
N ASP A 376 99.99 -33.90 -96.60
CA ASP A 376 98.86 -34.84 -96.56
C ASP A 376 98.11 -34.82 -95.21
N PHE A 377 98.78 -34.47 -94.10
CA PHE A 377 98.12 -34.33 -92.79
C PHE A 377 97.19 -33.11 -92.72
N LYS A 378 97.49 -32.07 -93.50
CA LYS A 378 96.78 -30.78 -93.49
C LYS A 378 95.33 -30.93 -93.96
N ASN A 379 95.12 -31.64 -95.07
CA ASN A 379 93.79 -31.90 -95.65
C ASN A 379 92.86 -32.71 -94.74
N ARG A 380 93.41 -33.42 -93.74
CA ARG A 380 92.64 -34.25 -92.79
C ARG A 380 92.22 -33.48 -91.53
N LEU A 381 92.84 -32.32 -91.27
CA LEU A 381 92.55 -31.45 -90.13
C LEU A 381 91.30 -30.60 -90.36
N ASP A 382 91.17 -29.99 -91.55
CA ASP A 382 90.06 -29.09 -91.90
C ASP A 382 88.67 -29.77 -91.82
N PHE A 383 88.58 -31.06 -92.16
CA PHE A 383 87.33 -31.83 -92.06
C PHE A 383 86.90 -32.06 -90.59
N LYS A 384 87.85 -32.16 -89.65
CA LYS A 384 87.53 -32.30 -88.22
C LYS A 384 87.17 -30.96 -87.58
N GLN A 385 87.69 -29.85 -88.10
CA GLN A 385 87.37 -28.51 -87.62
C GLN A 385 85.87 -28.17 -87.81
N GLN A 386 85.26 -28.58 -88.93
CA GLN A 386 83.86 -28.29 -89.25
C GLN A 386 82.86 -29.06 -88.35
N GLU A 387 83.15 -30.32 -88.00
CA GLU A 387 82.27 -31.12 -87.13
C GLU A 387 82.28 -30.61 -85.68
N VAL A 388 83.40 -30.04 -85.21
CA VAL A 388 83.49 -29.42 -83.87
C VAL A 388 82.62 -28.17 -83.77
N GLU A 389 82.53 -27.34 -84.81
CA GLU A 389 81.66 -26.15 -84.81
C GLU A 389 80.16 -26.50 -84.87
N ARG A 390 79.80 -27.65 -85.49
CA ARG A 390 78.42 -28.15 -85.48
C ARG A 390 77.98 -28.55 -84.06
N LEU A 391 78.79 -29.35 -83.37
CA LEU A 391 78.50 -29.82 -82.01
C LEU A 391 78.50 -28.69 -80.96
N LYS A 392 79.27 -27.61 -81.18
CA LYS A 392 79.23 -26.41 -80.32
C LYS A 392 77.88 -25.68 -80.38
N LYS A 393 77.20 -25.64 -81.54
CA LYS A 393 75.87 -25.02 -81.64
C LYS A 393 74.81 -25.85 -80.93
N GLU A 394 74.78 -27.16 -81.19
CA GLU A 394 73.92 -28.12 -80.48
C GLU A 394 74.08 -28.01 -78.95
N GLY A 395 75.32 -27.89 -78.46
CA GLY A 395 75.60 -27.71 -77.03
C GLY A 395 75.17 -26.36 -76.43
N LEU A 396 75.06 -25.29 -77.24
CA LEU A 396 74.58 -23.98 -76.77
C LEU A 396 73.05 -23.93 -76.73
N GLU A 397 72.37 -24.57 -77.69
CA GLU A 397 70.91 -24.67 -77.72
C GLU A 397 70.41 -25.51 -76.53
N LEU A 398 71.02 -26.67 -76.28
CA LEU A 398 70.73 -27.51 -75.10
C LEU A 398 71.08 -26.85 -73.76
N ALA A 399 72.00 -25.88 -73.73
CA ALA A 399 72.30 -25.09 -72.53
C ALA A 399 71.22 -24.04 -72.24
N GLY A 400 70.63 -23.45 -73.30
CA GLY A 400 69.48 -22.55 -73.19
C GLY A 400 68.25 -23.27 -72.65
N GLU A 401 67.91 -24.42 -73.24
CA GLU A 401 66.78 -25.26 -72.80
C GLU A 401 66.94 -25.71 -71.33
N ASN A 402 68.16 -26.09 -70.91
CA ASN A 402 68.42 -26.43 -69.50
C ASN A 402 68.18 -25.27 -68.53
N GLU A 403 68.57 -24.04 -68.89
CA GLU A 403 68.37 -22.89 -68.00
C GLU A 403 66.90 -22.44 -67.97
N GLU A 404 66.15 -22.61 -69.06
CA GLU A 404 64.70 -22.38 -69.10
C GLU A 404 63.94 -23.40 -68.24
N ILE A 405 64.24 -24.70 -68.40
CA ILE A 405 63.71 -25.78 -67.53
C ILE A 405 64.02 -25.51 -66.06
N LYS A 406 65.22 -25.02 -65.73
CA LYS A 406 65.64 -24.72 -64.36
C LYS A 406 64.94 -23.50 -63.77
N GLN A 407 64.55 -22.52 -64.60
CA GLN A 407 63.67 -21.42 -64.20
C GLN A 407 62.24 -21.90 -63.95
N GLU A 408 61.69 -22.79 -64.78
CA GLU A 408 60.38 -23.42 -64.54
C GLU A 408 60.38 -24.31 -63.29
N LEU A 409 61.44 -25.08 -63.05
CA LEU A 409 61.63 -25.89 -61.84
C LEU A 409 61.73 -25.01 -60.58
N SER A 410 62.31 -23.82 -60.70
CA SER A 410 62.34 -22.82 -59.61
C SER A 410 60.96 -22.20 -59.36
N ARG A 411 60.18 -21.90 -60.40
CA ARG A 411 58.80 -21.38 -60.27
C ARG A 411 57.87 -22.42 -59.64
N THR A 412 57.88 -23.65 -60.16
CA THR A 412 57.06 -24.75 -59.66
C THR A 412 57.43 -25.15 -58.23
N ASN A 413 58.72 -25.12 -57.84
CA ASN A 413 59.10 -25.27 -56.43
C ASN A 413 58.60 -24.13 -55.54
N ALA A 414 58.62 -22.88 -56.02
CA ALA A 414 58.09 -21.74 -55.25
C ALA A 414 56.57 -21.78 -55.10
N GLU A 415 55.84 -22.24 -56.11
CA GLU A 415 54.40 -22.47 -56.06
C GLU A 415 54.04 -23.67 -55.16
N TRP A 416 54.80 -24.75 -55.25
CA TRP A 416 54.65 -25.91 -54.35
C TRP A 416 54.93 -25.53 -52.90
N ALA A 417 55.97 -24.73 -52.62
CA ALA A 417 56.27 -24.23 -51.28
C ALA A 417 55.13 -23.37 -50.71
N LYS A 418 54.55 -22.46 -51.52
CA LYS A 418 53.37 -21.67 -51.12
C LYS A 418 52.15 -22.53 -50.84
N ALA A 419 51.86 -23.51 -51.70
CA ALA A 419 50.77 -24.46 -51.48
C ALA A 419 50.98 -25.33 -50.22
N GLN A 420 52.24 -25.67 -49.91
CA GLN A 420 52.61 -26.38 -48.68
C GLN A 420 52.41 -25.49 -47.45
N GLU A 421 52.82 -24.22 -47.51
CA GLU A 421 52.61 -23.22 -46.46
C GLU A 421 51.11 -22.96 -46.20
N GLU A 422 50.31 -22.74 -47.25
CA GLU A 422 48.85 -22.60 -47.17
C GLU A 422 48.17 -23.84 -46.60
N ASN A 423 48.64 -25.05 -46.94
CA ASN A 423 48.13 -26.30 -46.36
C ASN A 423 48.51 -26.44 -44.87
N THR A 424 49.73 -26.06 -44.47
CA THR A 424 50.08 -26.01 -43.02
C THR A 424 49.32 -24.92 -42.27
N ARG A 425 48.93 -23.83 -42.93
CA ARG A 425 48.08 -22.78 -42.35
C ARG A 425 46.64 -23.27 -42.20
N CYS A 426 46.06 -23.87 -43.23
CA CYS A 426 44.71 -24.44 -43.21
C CYS A 426 44.57 -25.53 -42.13
N THR A 427 45.56 -26.41 -41.99
CA THR A 427 45.57 -27.43 -40.93
C THR A 427 45.75 -26.82 -39.53
N LYS A 428 46.54 -25.75 -39.36
CA LYS A 428 46.59 -24.98 -38.08
C LYS A 428 45.27 -24.29 -37.77
N GLU A 429 44.58 -23.74 -38.76
CA GLU A 429 43.26 -23.11 -38.62
C GLU A 429 42.18 -24.16 -38.28
N GLN A 430 42.21 -25.35 -38.89
CA GLN A 430 41.36 -26.49 -38.50
C GLN A 430 41.65 -26.99 -37.08
N MET A 431 42.92 -27.09 -36.68
CA MET A 431 43.28 -27.51 -35.32
C MET A 431 42.85 -26.49 -34.27
N ARG A 432 42.92 -25.19 -34.57
CA ARG A 432 42.33 -24.13 -33.71
C ARG A 432 40.81 -24.28 -33.63
N ALA A 433 40.11 -24.35 -34.76
CA ALA A 433 38.65 -24.53 -34.75
C ALA A 433 38.18 -25.81 -34.01
N LEU A 434 38.96 -26.90 -34.07
CA LEU A 434 38.72 -28.11 -33.28
C LEU A 434 39.01 -27.97 -31.79
N GLN A 435 39.90 -27.05 -31.41
CA GLN A 435 40.19 -26.73 -30.02
C GLN A 435 39.15 -25.76 -29.47
N ASP A 436 38.83 -24.68 -30.19
CA ASP A 436 37.74 -23.75 -29.88
C ASP A 436 36.40 -24.49 -29.71
N PHE A 437 36.14 -25.52 -30.54
CA PHE A 437 34.95 -26.37 -30.41
C PHE A 437 34.95 -27.23 -29.13
N LYS A 438 36.11 -27.75 -28.72
CA LYS A 438 36.24 -28.52 -27.46
C LYS A 438 36.08 -27.62 -26.24
N GLU A 439 36.73 -26.45 -26.26
CA GLU A 439 36.61 -25.45 -25.19
C GLU A 439 35.13 -25.00 -25.06
N ALA A 440 34.43 -24.77 -26.17
CA ALA A 440 32.99 -24.49 -26.17
C ALA A 440 32.12 -25.67 -25.69
N GLU A 441 32.51 -26.93 -25.92
CA GLU A 441 31.79 -28.10 -25.43
C GLU A 441 32.05 -28.36 -23.92
N GLU A 442 33.25 -28.06 -23.44
CA GLU A 442 33.60 -28.05 -22.01
C GLU A 442 32.87 -26.90 -21.28
N GLU A 443 32.82 -25.69 -21.86
CA GLU A 443 31.97 -24.59 -21.37
C GLU A 443 30.49 -24.99 -21.34
N ARG A 444 29.99 -25.67 -22.39
CA ARG A 444 28.60 -26.17 -22.40
C ARG A 444 28.35 -27.15 -21.27
N MET A 445 29.25 -28.11 -21.02
CA MET A 445 29.12 -29.05 -19.90
C MET A 445 29.23 -28.35 -18.53
N LEU A 446 30.09 -27.33 -18.40
CA LEU A 446 30.19 -26.53 -17.18
C LEU A 446 28.90 -25.75 -16.91
N LEU A 447 28.35 -25.09 -17.94
CA LEU A 447 27.07 -24.38 -17.89
C LEU A 447 25.91 -25.33 -17.61
N GLU A 448 25.90 -26.53 -18.19
CA GLU A 448 24.88 -27.56 -17.95
C GLU A 448 24.95 -28.12 -16.51
N GLY A 449 26.17 -28.26 -15.97
CA GLY A 449 26.41 -28.53 -14.55
C GLY A 449 25.91 -27.41 -13.63
N GLN A 450 26.25 -26.15 -13.92
CA GLN A 450 25.75 -24.98 -13.20
C GLN A 450 24.23 -24.86 -13.29
N PHE A 451 23.61 -25.17 -14.43
CA PHE A 451 22.16 -25.16 -14.60
C PHE A 451 21.49 -26.24 -13.74
N LYS A 452 22.11 -27.42 -13.62
CA LYS A 452 21.64 -28.50 -12.75
C LYS A 452 21.76 -28.12 -11.28
N GLU A 453 22.86 -27.49 -10.87
CA GLU A 453 23.04 -26.97 -9.52
C GLU A 453 22.05 -25.84 -9.21
N LEU A 454 21.83 -24.90 -10.14
CA LEU A 454 20.80 -23.87 -10.05
C LEU A 454 19.40 -24.49 -9.88
N LYS A 455 19.10 -25.56 -10.60
CA LYS A 455 17.82 -26.27 -10.50
C LYS A 455 17.65 -26.96 -9.14
N GLU A 456 18.71 -27.52 -8.57
CA GLU A 456 18.71 -28.04 -7.19
C GLU A 456 18.59 -26.93 -6.14
N ARG A 457 19.31 -25.81 -6.30
CA ARG A 457 19.18 -24.63 -5.42
C ARG A 457 17.79 -24.00 -5.49
N VAL A 458 17.15 -23.96 -6.67
CA VAL A 458 15.76 -23.52 -6.83
C VAL A 458 14.79 -24.50 -6.17
N ALA A 459 15.00 -25.82 -6.30
CA ALA A 459 14.18 -26.81 -5.60
C ALA A 459 14.33 -26.71 -4.06
N GLN A 460 15.55 -26.46 -3.56
CA GLN A 460 15.81 -26.18 -2.14
C GLN A 460 15.17 -24.86 -1.69
N ALA A 461 15.21 -23.81 -2.52
CA ALA A 461 14.56 -22.53 -2.22
C ALA A 461 13.02 -22.66 -2.18
N ILE A 462 12.43 -23.48 -3.05
CA ILE A 462 11.00 -23.81 -3.03
C ILE A 462 10.63 -24.55 -1.74
N SER A 463 11.38 -25.59 -1.35
CA SER A 463 11.09 -26.29 -0.09
C SER A 463 11.35 -25.42 1.15
N ALA A 464 12.35 -24.54 1.11
CA ALA A 464 12.57 -23.54 2.16
C ALA A 464 11.42 -22.53 2.24
N LYS A 465 10.85 -22.12 1.10
CA LYS A 465 9.64 -21.27 1.03
C LYS A 465 8.42 -21.97 1.62
N GLU A 466 8.18 -23.23 1.26
CA GLU A 466 7.06 -24.04 1.80
C GLU A 466 7.19 -24.24 3.33
N ASN A 467 8.40 -24.46 3.82
CA ASN A 467 8.69 -24.51 5.26
C ASN A 467 8.49 -23.15 5.95
N LEU A 468 8.88 -22.05 5.30
CA LEU A 468 8.65 -20.68 5.80
C LEU A 468 7.16 -20.30 5.79
N GLU A 469 6.40 -20.68 4.76
CA GLU A 469 4.95 -20.49 4.71
C GLU A 469 4.24 -21.30 5.79
N SER A 470 4.67 -22.55 6.04
CA SER A 470 4.17 -23.38 7.14
C SER A 470 4.47 -22.76 8.50
N ALA A 471 5.70 -22.28 8.72
CA ALA A 471 6.09 -21.59 9.95
C ALA A 471 5.42 -20.22 10.11
N THR A 472 5.04 -19.56 9.01
CA THR A 472 4.26 -18.31 9.04
C THR A 472 2.82 -18.60 9.44
N GLN A 473 2.17 -19.60 8.85
CA GLN A 473 0.83 -20.05 9.27
C GLN A 473 0.80 -20.50 10.74
N GLU A 474 1.87 -21.11 11.24
CA GLU A 474 1.98 -21.48 12.66
C GLU A 474 2.17 -20.25 13.57
N LYS A 475 2.93 -19.24 13.13
CA LYS A 475 3.00 -17.93 13.79
C LYS A 475 1.66 -17.21 13.76
N ASP A 476 0.91 -17.24 12.66
CA ASP A 476 -0.39 -16.60 12.54
C ASP A 476 -1.40 -17.24 13.50
N ARG A 477 -1.42 -18.58 13.61
CA ARG A 477 -2.22 -19.29 14.64
C ARG A 477 -1.79 -18.96 16.07
N LEU A 478 -0.50 -18.70 16.30
CA LEU A 478 0.02 -18.22 17.59
C LEU A 478 -0.38 -16.77 17.86
N ILE A 479 -0.42 -15.92 16.82
CA ILE A 479 -0.89 -14.53 16.89
C ILE A 479 -2.39 -14.51 17.18
N GLU A 480 -3.22 -15.32 16.52
CA GLU A 480 -4.65 -15.46 16.84
C GLU A 480 -4.86 -15.91 18.28
N LYS A 481 -4.11 -16.92 18.76
CA LYS A 481 -4.16 -17.35 20.16
C LYS A 481 -3.77 -16.23 21.12
N LEU A 482 -2.65 -15.56 20.89
CA LEU A 482 -2.19 -14.45 21.72
C LEU A 482 -3.15 -13.25 21.67
N GLN A 483 -3.80 -12.99 20.53
CA GLN A 483 -4.85 -11.98 20.41
C GLN A 483 -6.07 -12.37 21.25
N SER A 484 -6.52 -13.63 21.19
CA SER A 484 -7.63 -14.12 22.03
C SER A 484 -7.30 -14.10 23.52
N GLU A 485 -6.05 -14.39 23.91
CA GLU A 485 -5.57 -14.22 25.30
C GLU A 485 -5.49 -12.75 25.70
N ILE A 486 -4.99 -11.87 24.83
CA ILE A 486 -4.96 -10.41 25.06
C ILE A 486 -6.37 -9.84 25.21
N GLU A 487 -7.35 -10.33 24.43
CA GLU A 487 -8.75 -9.93 24.55
C GLU A 487 -9.39 -10.47 25.83
N ALA A 488 -9.11 -11.72 26.23
CA ALA A 488 -9.50 -12.24 27.53
C ALA A 488 -8.92 -11.41 28.69
N TYR A 489 -7.62 -11.10 28.66
CA TYR A 489 -7.00 -10.20 29.64
C TYR A 489 -7.55 -8.77 29.57
N ARG A 490 -8.00 -8.29 28.41
CA ARG A 490 -8.61 -6.97 28.25
C ARG A 490 -9.99 -6.93 28.89
N ASP A 491 -10.77 -8.00 28.78
CA ASP A 491 -12.05 -8.18 29.45
C ASP A 491 -11.86 -8.37 30.96
N GLU A 492 -10.85 -9.11 31.42
CA GLU A 492 -10.46 -9.16 32.85
C GLU A 492 -10.04 -7.78 33.37
N VAL A 493 -9.27 -7.00 32.60
CA VAL A 493 -8.89 -5.61 32.96
C VAL A 493 -10.11 -4.67 32.94
N LEU A 494 -11.12 -4.91 32.11
CA LEU A 494 -12.38 -4.19 32.15
C LEU A 494 -13.19 -4.54 33.41
N GLN A 495 -13.30 -5.82 33.77
CA GLN A 495 -13.90 -6.25 35.03
C GLN A 495 -13.15 -5.68 36.24
N HIS A 496 -11.81 -5.67 36.22
CA HIS A 496 -11.00 -5.02 37.24
C HIS A 496 -11.15 -3.50 37.27
N LYS A 497 -11.49 -2.84 36.15
CA LYS A 497 -11.86 -1.41 36.12
C LYS A 497 -13.24 -1.17 36.72
N GLU A 498 -14.21 -2.06 36.48
CA GLU A 498 -15.53 -2.01 37.12
C GLU A 498 -15.37 -2.18 38.64
N VAL A 499 -14.67 -3.23 39.08
CA VAL A 499 -14.31 -3.44 40.50
C VAL A 499 -13.50 -2.27 41.07
N TYR A 500 -12.59 -1.65 40.30
CA TYR A 500 -11.87 -0.46 40.76
C TYR A 500 -12.78 0.77 40.91
N SER A 501 -13.81 0.91 40.06
CA SER A 501 -14.81 1.96 40.18
C SER A 501 -15.74 1.71 41.38
N GLU A 502 -16.09 0.46 41.67
CA GLU A 502 -16.79 0.07 42.89
C GLU A 502 -15.92 0.33 44.14
N ILE A 503 -14.64 -0.04 44.12
CA ILE A 503 -13.68 0.27 45.19
C ILE A 503 -13.51 1.79 45.36
N LYS A 504 -13.58 2.58 44.28
CA LYS A 504 -13.55 4.04 44.35
C LYS A 504 -14.81 4.59 45.03
N ILE A 505 -16.00 4.09 44.66
CA ILE A 505 -17.26 4.45 45.33
C ILE A 505 -17.23 4.03 46.82
N LEU A 506 -16.70 2.84 47.14
CA LEU A 506 -16.53 2.37 48.51
C LEU A 506 -15.50 3.19 49.30
N LYS A 507 -14.46 3.72 48.65
CA LYS A 507 -13.52 4.68 49.26
C LYS A 507 -14.18 6.03 49.50
N GLU A 508 -14.95 6.55 48.55
CA GLU A 508 -15.69 7.81 48.70
C GLU A 508 -16.74 7.69 49.83
N LEU A 509 -17.47 6.58 49.91
CA LEU A 509 -18.37 6.27 51.03
C LEU A 509 -17.64 6.06 52.36
N LYS A 510 -16.42 5.47 52.34
CA LYS A 510 -15.59 5.34 53.53
C LYS A 510 -15.06 6.70 54.00
N GLU A 511 -14.61 7.57 53.10
CA GLU A 511 -14.20 8.94 53.41
C GLU A 511 -15.39 9.76 53.91
N GLU A 512 -16.59 9.60 53.33
CA GLU A 512 -17.82 10.21 53.85
C GLU A 512 -18.18 9.69 55.26
N ALA A 513 -18.03 8.39 55.52
CA ALA A 513 -18.22 7.81 56.84
C ALA A 513 -17.14 8.28 57.84
N GLU A 514 -15.87 8.38 57.43
CA GLU A 514 -14.77 8.90 58.24
C GLU A 514 -14.92 10.41 58.50
N ASN A 515 -15.44 11.19 57.55
CA ASN A 515 -15.77 12.60 57.74
C ASN A 515 -16.95 12.79 58.70
N ASN A 516 -17.98 11.95 58.61
CA ASN A 516 -19.09 11.95 59.58
C ASN A 516 -18.65 11.47 60.97
N LEU A 517 -17.73 10.51 61.04
CA LEU A 517 -17.10 10.07 62.30
C LEU A 517 -16.22 11.17 62.90
N ASN A 518 -15.40 11.83 62.08
CA ASN A 518 -14.56 12.96 62.51
C ASN A 518 -15.42 14.12 62.98
N LYS A 519 -16.51 14.46 62.27
CA LYS A 519 -17.46 15.49 62.70
C LYS A 519 -18.15 15.14 64.03
N THR A 520 -18.57 13.90 64.23
CA THR A 520 -19.13 13.46 65.52
C THR A 520 -18.06 13.37 66.61
N LEU A 521 -16.78 13.16 66.27
CA LEU A 521 -15.65 13.20 67.18
C LEU A 521 -15.23 14.64 67.52
N GLU A 522 -15.35 15.59 66.60
CA GLU A 522 -15.23 17.03 66.81
C GLU A 522 -16.37 17.56 67.68
N GLU A 523 -17.62 17.14 67.44
CA GLU A 523 -18.76 17.43 68.31
C GLU A 523 -18.53 16.84 69.72
N ARG A 524 -17.98 15.62 69.81
CA ARG A 524 -17.61 15.00 71.08
C ARG A 524 -16.46 15.72 71.77
N GLN A 525 -15.43 16.17 71.05
CA GLN A 525 -14.34 17.00 71.56
C GLN A 525 -14.84 18.39 71.96
N LEU A 526 -15.83 18.97 71.27
CA LEU A 526 -16.46 20.21 71.67
C LEU A 526 -17.21 20.02 73.00
N HIS A 527 -17.92 18.90 73.16
CA HIS A 527 -18.55 18.52 74.42
C HIS A 527 -17.52 18.20 75.52
N GLU A 528 -16.40 17.56 75.19
CA GLU A 528 -15.33 17.23 76.13
C GLU A 528 -14.57 18.50 76.55
N ASN A 529 -14.26 19.41 75.63
CA ASN A 529 -13.74 20.74 75.92
C ASN A 529 -14.74 21.58 76.73
N ARG A 530 -16.05 21.39 76.51
CA ARG A 530 -17.11 22.02 77.34
C ARG A 530 -17.14 21.43 78.74
N ILE A 531 -16.94 20.12 78.89
CA ILE A 531 -16.82 19.44 80.18
C ILE A 531 -15.54 19.89 80.88
N GLN A 532 -14.38 19.86 80.22
CA GLN A 532 -13.10 20.36 80.75
C GLN A 532 -13.18 21.85 81.10
N SER A 533 -13.90 22.67 80.33
CA SER A 533 -14.15 24.08 80.67
C SER A 533 -15.02 24.22 81.92
N LEU A 534 -16.04 23.36 82.10
CA LEU A 534 -16.86 23.31 83.33
C LEU A 534 -16.07 22.72 84.51
N GLU A 535 -15.20 21.75 84.28
CA GLU A 535 -14.28 21.18 85.27
C GLU A 535 -13.22 22.21 85.68
N GLN A 536 -12.71 23.04 84.76
CA GLN A 536 -11.88 24.20 85.08
C GLN A 536 -12.68 25.32 85.75
N GLU A 537 -13.98 25.49 85.46
CA GLU A 537 -14.84 26.41 86.21
C GLU A 537 -15.09 25.91 87.64
N ILE A 538 -15.19 24.59 87.84
CA ILE A 538 -15.28 23.94 89.15
C ILE A 538 -13.91 23.99 89.86
N LEU A 539 -12.81 23.71 89.16
CA LEU A 539 -11.45 23.78 89.70
C LEU A 539 -11.15 25.21 90.11
N SER A 540 -11.34 26.20 89.24
CA SER A 540 -11.14 27.60 89.58
C SER A 540 -12.09 28.10 90.67
N ARG A 541 -13.30 27.55 90.83
CA ARG A 541 -14.12 27.79 92.03
C ARG A 541 -13.50 27.16 93.29
N SER A 542 -12.96 25.95 93.19
CA SER A 542 -12.25 25.28 94.30
C SER A 542 -10.89 25.92 94.62
N GLU A 543 -10.20 26.48 93.62
CA GLU A 543 -8.93 27.19 93.72
C GLU A 543 -9.17 28.63 94.17
N ASN A 544 -10.29 29.27 93.85
CA ASN A 544 -10.70 30.50 94.53
C ASN A 544 -11.06 30.23 95.99
N GLN A 545 -11.66 29.08 96.30
CA GLN A 545 -11.94 28.65 97.67
C GLN A 545 -10.67 28.25 98.44
N ALA A 546 -9.66 27.70 97.75
CA ALA A 546 -8.34 27.39 98.30
C ALA A 546 -7.43 28.62 98.36
N SER A 547 -7.51 29.54 97.40
CA SER A 547 -6.81 30.83 97.38
C SER A 547 -7.28 31.69 98.55
N LEU A 548 -8.60 31.71 98.85
CA LEU A 548 -9.10 32.34 100.08
C LEU A 548 -8.51 31.72 101.36
N ALA A 549 -8.09 30.44 101.32
CA ALA A 549 -7.41 29.76 102.42
C ALA A 549 -5.87 29.89 102.37
N MET A 550 -5.29 30.21 101.20
CA MET A 550 -3.85 30.29 100.97
C MET A 550 -3.33 31.73 100.99
N GLU A 551 -4.13 32.74 100.66
CA GLU A 551 -3.85 34.14 100.99
C GLU A 551 -3.76 34.34 102.52
N LEU A 552 -4.55 33.57 103.30
CA LEU A 552 -4.43 33.48 104.75
C LEU A 552 -3.10 32.85 105.23
N HIS A 553 -2.43 32.04 104.40
CA HIS A 553 -1.17 31.36 104.72
C HIS A 553 0.06 32.08 104.15
N ASN A 554 -0.02 32.66 102.96
CA ASN A 554 1.09 33.33 102.30
C ASN A 554 1.36 34.72 102.89
N LEU A 555 0.33 35.38 103.43
CA LEU A 555 0.52 36.53 104.35
C LEU A 555 1.27 36.15 105.65
N GLN A 556 1.38 34.86 105.99
CA GLN A 556 2.20 34.39 107.11
C GLN A 556 3.62 33.98 106.68
N GLU A 557 3.81 33.45 105.46
CA GLU A 557 5.10 32.86 105.07
C GLU A 557 6.06 33.82 104.34
N GLU A 558 5.58 34.74 103.48
CA GLU A 558 6.45 35.71 102.77
C GLU A 558 7.18 36.68 103.72
N LEU A 559 6.65 36.86 104.94
CA LEU A 559 7.31 37.60 106.02
C LEU A 559 8.59 36.91 106.55
N THR A 560 8.81 35.63 106.23
CA THR A 560 9.75 34.77 106.97
C THR A 560 11.08 34.52 106.26
N LYS A 561 11.11 34.45 104.93
CA LYS A 561 12.29 33.94 104.18
C LYS A 561 12.82 34.84 103.06
N SER A 562 12.42 36.11 103.06
CA SER A 562 13.23 37.23 102.54
C SER A 562 14.50 37.50 103.38
N LEU A 563 14.97 36.50 104.14
CA LEU A 563 15.93 36.60 105.26
C LEU A 563 17.14 35.65 105.11
N GLU A 564 17.17 34.78 104.10
CA GLU A 564 18.26 33.81 103.85
C GLU A 564 19.00 34.07 102.52
N ALA A 565 19.38 35.33 102.30
CA ALA A 565 20.50 35.64 101.40
C ALA A 565 21.84 35.48 102.16
N LEU A 566 22.91 35.08 101.44
CA LEU A 566 24.36 35.04 101.81
C LEU A 566 24.97 33.68 102.26
N GLN A 567 25.67 32.97 101.33
CA GLN A 567 26.95 32.17 101.47
C GLN A 567 27.14 31.22 100.23
N GLU A 568 28.19 31.29 99.37
CA GLU A 568 29.56 30.67 99.39
C GLU A 568 29.62 29.14 99.06
N LYS A 569 30.58 28.49 98.33
CA LYS A 569 31.88 28.85 97.69
C LYS A 569 32.51 27.74 96.76
N GLU A 570 33.61 28.06 96.02
CA GLU A 570 34.79 27.19 95.59
C GLU A 570 34.58 25.94 94.64
N ALA A 571 35.59 25.23 94.05
CA ALA A 571 36.88 25.54 93.34
C ALA A 571 37.61 24.29 92.68
N PHE A 572 38.42 24.50 91.61
CA PHE A 572 39.76 23.87 91.20
C PHE A 572 40.01 22.39 90.69
N SER A 573 40.91 22.18 89.68
CA SER A 573 41.97 21.08 89.51
C SER A 573 42.75 21.06 88.13
N LEU A 574 43.98 20.48 87.99
CA LEU A 574 45.02 20.68 86.89
C LEU A 574 46.05 19.49 86.65
N ASP A 575 46.99 19.61 85.64
CA ASP A 575 48.36 18.97 85.39
C ASP A 575 48.58 17.61 84.62
N LEU A 576 49.76 17.22 84.00
CA LEU A 576 50.84 17.86 83.16
C LEU A 576 51.98 16.90 82.55
N SER A 577 52.52 17.19 81.33
CA SER A 577 53.97 17.07 80.84
C SER A 577 54.71 15.82 80.18
N LYS A 578 55.68 16.11 79.24
CA LYS A 578 56.97 15.42 78.77
C LYS A 578 57.01 14.15 77.86
N GLU A 579 58.06 13.78 77.05
CA GLU A 579 59.24 14.44 76.35
C GLU A 579 60.00 13.47 75.34
N LYS A 580 60.56 13.99 74.20
CA LYS A 580 61.65 13.57 73.22
C LYS A 580 62.07 12.10 72.87
N GLY A 581 62.49 11.89 71.58
CA GLY A 581 63.61 10.97 71.22
C GLY A 581 63.85 10.53 69.74
N CYS A 582 64.92 11.03 69.09
CA CYS A 582 65.79 10.41 68.03
C CYS A 582 65.46 10.33 66.50
N LEU A 583 66.45 10.83 65.72
CA LEU A 583 67.02 10.37 64.41
C LEU A 583 66.30 10.54 63.05
N ALA A 584 66.83 11.46 62.21
CA ALA A 584 67.29 11.21 60.82
C ALA A 584 67.89 12.49 60.17
N GLU A 585 69.22 12.66 60.18
CA GLU A 585 69.95 13.84 59.68
C GLU A 585 71.23 13.37 58.94
N GLU A 586 71.14 12.88 57.69
CA GLU A 586 72.31 12.22 57.07
C GLU A 586 72.42 12.24 55.52
N LEU A 587 71.65 13.08 54.79
CA LEU A 587 71.73 13.09 53.31
C LEU A 587 71.68 14.47 52.63
N ARG A 588 72.09 15.56 53.32
CA ARG A 588 72.02 16.93 52.76
C ARG A 588 73.35 17.72 52.76
N LEU A 589 74.48 17.06 53.03
CA LEU A 589 75.81 17.68 53.11
C LEU A 589 76.88 16.80 52.44
N ALA A 590 77.06 16.90 51.11
CA ALA A 590 78.07 16.09 50.41
C ALA A 590 78.75 16.69 49.16
N GLN A 591 78.11 17.56 48.35
CA GLN A 591 78.58 17.81 46.97
C GLN A 591 78.63 19.28 46.48
N GLU A 592 78.99 20.23 47.34
CA GLU A 592 79.35 21.61 46.92
C GLU A 592 80.84 21.96 47.05
N MET A 593 81.73 21.01 47.38
CA MET A 593 83.15 21.30 47.67
C MET A 593 84.16 21.11 46.51
N ILE A 594 83.79 20.51 45.37
CA ILE A 594 84.76 20.11 44.34
C ILE A 594 84.86 21.17 43.21
N ARG A 595 85.22 22.41 43.54
CA ARG A 595 85.33 23.47 42.50
C ARG A 595 86.35 24.59 42.67
N HIS A 596 87.33 24.51 43.59
CA HIS A 596 88.24 25.66 43.79
C HIS A 596 89.71 25.41 44.21
N GLU A 597 90.38 24.38 43.67
CA GLU A 597 91.85 24.31 43.74
C GLU A 597 92.50 24.24 42.35
N THR A 598 93.07 25.37 41.95
CA THR A 598 94.08 25.49 40.89
C THR A 598 95.42 25.86 41.54
N LYS A 599 96.53 25.70 40.79
CA LYS A 599 97.89 26.21 41.09
C LYS A 599 98.75 25.47 42.13
N GLN A 600 99.19 24.23 41.84
CA GLN A 600 100.43 23.74 42.45
C GLN A 600 101.18 22.61 41.68
N LYS A 601 101.41 22.78 40.37
CA LYS A 601 102.38 21.98 39.59
C LYS A 601 103.13 22.79 38.53
N GLU A 602 103.67 23.95 38.93
CA GLU A 602 104.57 24.79 38.11
C GLU A 602 106.07 24.47 38.37
N GLU A 603 106.40 23.28 38.92
CA GLU A 603 107.75 22.94 39.41
C GLU A 603 108.61 22.04 38.50
N GLU A 604 108.09 21.58 37.35
CA GLU A 604 108.88 20.74 36.41
C GLU A 604 109.66 21.55 35.36
N GLN A 605 109.54 22.89 35.35
CA GLN A 605 110.15 23.78 34.33
C GLN A 605 111.50 24.40 34.75
N ALA A 606 112.14 23.93 35.83
CA ALA A 606 113.28 24.63 36.46
C ALA A 606 114.61 23.84 36.58
N ARG A 607 114.82 22.75 35.82
CA ARG A 607 116.02 21.88 35.98
C ARG A 607 116.85 21.55 34.72
N ALA A 608 116.53 22.11 33.55
CA ALA A 608 117.27 21.81 32.30
C ALA A 608 118.25 22.89 31.84
N GLU A 609 118.12 24.14 32.29
CA GLU A 609 118.81 25.29 31.67
C GLU A 609 120.26 25.55 32.12
N LEU A 610 120.82 24.74 33.03
CA LEU A 610 122.09 25.04 33.70
C LEU A 610 123.36 24.48 33.01
N ILE A 611 123.26 23.65 31.95
CA ILE A 611 124.40 22.85 31.46
C ILE A 611 124.96 23.29 30.08
N GLU A 612 124.21 23.98 29.22
CA GLU A 612 124.69 24.30 27.85
C GLU A 612 125.16 25.76 27.63
N SER A 613 125.21 26.58 28.68
CA SER A 613 125.82 27.92 28.62
C SER A 613 127.35 27.85 28.44
N GLU A 614 128.02 26.87 29.05
CA GLU A 614 129.49 26.76 29.07
C GLU A 614 130.11 26.23 27.76
N LEU A 615 129.31 25.67 26.85
CA LEU A 615 129.78 25.17 25.54
C LEU A 615 129.86 26.26 24.45
N ARG A 616 129.31 27.46 24.70
CA ARG A 616 129.20 28.51 23.66
C ARG A 616 130.47 29.34 23.49
N GLU A 617 131.25 29.56 24.56
CA GLU A 617 132.44 30.45 24.50
C GLU A 617 133.65 29.82 23.79
N LYS A 618 133.82 28.49 23.84
CA LYS A 618 135.01 27.84 23.23
C LYS A 618 134.92 27.64 21.72
N THR A 619 133.72 27.75 21.14
CA THR A 619 133.50 27.60 19.69
C THR A 619 133.85 28.88 18.92
N GLN A 620 133.76 30.05 19.55
CA GLN A 620 134.00 31.37 18.91
C GLN A 620 135.44 31.58 18.38
N VAL A 621 136.42 30.81 18.86
CA VAL A 621 137.83 30.92 18.45
C VAL A 621 138.16 30.07 17.22
N ILE A 622 137.37 29.03 16.92
CA ILE A 622 137.56 28.18 15.73
C ILE A 622 136.96 28.83 14.48
N SER A 623 135.85 29.57 14.63
CA SER A 623 135.15 30.27 13.54
C SER A 623 136.04 31.29 12.80
N ALA A 624 136.86 32.06 13.51
CA ALA A 624 137.68 33.13 12.93
C ALA A 624 138.77 32.64 11.95
N LEU A 625 139.18 31.36 12.05
CA LEU A 625 140.14 30.74 11.12
C LEU A 625 139.45 29.97 9.98
N GLN A 626 138.13 29.73 10.07
CA GLN A 626 137.34 29.13 8.99
C GLN A 626 136.86 30.16 7.95
N GLU A 627 136.60 31.41 8.34
CA GLU A 627 136.13 32.47 7.43
C GLU A 627 137.09 32.72 6.26
N GLN A 628 138.40 32.82 6.52
CA GLN A 628 139.40 33.04 5.45
C GLN A 628 139.52 31.86 4.46
N LEU A 629 139.11 30.65 4.86
CA LEU A 629 139.04 29.48 3.98
C LEU A 629 137.67 29.35 3.29
N GLN A 630 136.62 29.99 3.82
CA GLN A 630 135.32 30.10 3.16
C GLN A 630 135.31 31.14 2.04
N GLU A 631 136.00 32.28 2.18
CA GLU A 631 136.08 33.33 1.14
C GLU A 631 136.50 32.77 -0.23
N MET A 632 137.55 31.93 -0.24
CA MET A 632 138.08 31.27 -1.44
C MET A 632 137.14 30.19 -2.01
N LYS A 633 136.34 29.51 -1.18
CA LYS A 633 135.29 28.59 -1.66
C LYS A 633 134.08 29.35 -2.20
N TYR A 634 133.70 30.46 -1.58
CA TYR A 634 132.52 31.23 -1.94
C TYR A 634 132.56 31.73 -3.39
N GLN A 635 133.73 32.12 -3.91
CA GLN A 635 133.90 32.51 -5.30
C GLN A 635 133.80 31.34 -6.30
N HIS A 636 134.08 30.12 -5.88
CA HIS A 636 133.93 28.91 -6.70
C HIS A 636 132.47 28.41 -6.67
N ASP A 637 131.86 28.41 -5.49
CA ASP A 637 130.47 28.02 -5.25
C ASP A 637 129.45 29.05 -5.81
N ALA A 638 129.86 30.30 -6.02
CA ALA A 638 129.02 31.29 -6.71
C ALA A 638 128.74 30.87 -8.18
N LYS A 639 129.77 30.43 -8.91
CA LYS A 639 129.63 29.96 -10.30
C LYS A 639 128.90 28.62 -10.39
N GLY A 640 129.04 27.75 -9.40
CA GLY A 640 128.24 26.53 -9.28
C GLY A 640 126.76 26.84 -9.08
N ARG A 641 126.42 27.77 -8.17
CA ARG A 641 125.04 28.14 -7.84
C ARG A 641 124.30 28.81 -9.00
N ASP A 642 124.96 29.50 -9.92
CA ASP A 642 124.27 30.09 -11.08
C ASP A 642 123.97 29.05 -12.18
N LEU A 643 124.80 28.00 -12.31
CA LEU A 643 124.48 26.82 -13.12
C LEU A 643 123.37 25.97 -12.50
N GLU A 644 123.38 25.80 -11.18
CA GLU A 644 122.36 25.01 -10.47
C GLU A 644 120.99 25.72 -10.42
N LYS A 645 120.94 27.05 -10.26
CA LYS A 645 119.69 27.82 -10.43
C LYS A 645 119.12 27.69 -11.84
N SER A 646 119.97 27.63 -12.87
CA SER A 646 119.52 27.40 -14.25
C SER A 646 118.89 26.01 -14.42
N ALA A 647 119.51 24.97 -13.84
CA ALA A 647 118.96 23.61 -13.84
C ALA A 647 117.69 23.45 -12.98
N GLN A 648 117.58 24.17 -11.87
CA GLN A 648 116.38 24.19 -11.02
C GLN A 648 115.23 24.97 -11.69
N ALA A 649 115.52 26.04 -12.44
CA ALA A 649 114.52 26.78 -13.21
C ALA A 649 113.94 25.94 -14.36
N THR A 650 114.77 25.18 -15.09
CA THR A 650 114.26 24.26 -16.11
C THR A 650 113.49 23.09 -15.51
N SER A 651 113.93 22.54 -14.37
CA SER A 651 113.17 21.53 -13.61
C SER A 651 111.81 22.04 -13.14
N PHE A 652 111.72 23.28 -12.65
CA PHE A 652 110.47 23.89 -12.20
C PHE A 652 109.50 24.09 -13.37
N LEU A 653 109.96 24.66 -14.49
CA LEU A 653 109.14 24.85 -15.70
C LEU A 653 108.69 23.51 -16.30
N GLN A 654 109.53 22.48 -16.25
CA GLN A 654 109.18 21.14 -16.73
C GLN A 654 108.12 20.46 -15.83
N LYS A 655 108.16 20.70 -14.52
CA LYS A 655 107.12 20.27 -13.59
C LYS A 655 105.81 21.04 -13.78
N GLU A 656 105.88 22.36 -13.90
CA GLU A 656 104.71 23.23 -14.16
C GLU A 656 104.02 22.86 -15.49
N LEU A 657 104.80 22.52 -16.53
CA LEU A 657 104.28 21.99 -17.79
C LEU A 657 103.53 20.66 -17.61
N ILE A 658 104.08 19.72 -16.83
CA ILE A 658 103.44 18.42 -16.54
C ILE A 658 102.14 18.61 -15.72
N ASP A 659 102.15 19.51 -14.73
CA ASP A 659 100.97 19.76 -13.91
C ASP A 659 99.88 20.49 -14.72
N LYS A 660 100.23 21.40 -15.65
CA LYS A 660 99.29 21.98 -16.62
C LYS A 660 98.78 20.97 -17.66
N GLN A 661 99.60 20.00 -18.06
CA GLN A 661 99.17 18.89 -18.91
C GLN A 661 98.08 18.05 -18.21
N ARG A 662 98.28 17.74 -16.92
CA ARG A 662 97.30 17.00 -16.09
C ARG A 662 96.01 17.78 -15.86
N GLU A 663 96.09 19.08 -15.60
CA GLU A 663 94.90 19.94 -15.51
C GLU A 663 94.09 19.91 -16.83
N LEU A 664 94.77 19.94 -17.98
CA LEU A 664 94.13 19.85 -19.29
C LEU A 664 93.45 18.49 -19.51
N GLU A 665 94.12 17.39 -19.17
CA GLU A 665 93.57 16.02 -19.24
C GLU A 665 92.37 15.85 -18.30
N GLN A 666 92.43 16.40 -17.09
CA GLN A 666 91.30 16.41 -16.15
C GLN A 666 90.11 17.16 -16.73
N VAL A 667 90.29 18.38 -17.24
CA VAL A 667 89.21 19.17 -17.86
C VAL A 667 88.63 18.46 -19.08
N GLN A 668 89.45 17.80 -19.90
CA GLN A 668 88.97 16.99 -21.02
C GLN A 668 88.11 15.80 -20.55
N SER A 669 88.49 15.12 -19.46
CA SER A 669 87.70 14.03 -18.89
C SER A 669 86.34 14.51 -18.36
N GLU A 670 86.30 15.65 -17.65
CA GLU A 670 85.07 16.25 -17.15
C GLU A 670 84.13 16.70 -18.29
N VAL A 671 84.69 17.24 -19.38
CA VAL A 671 83.92 17.62 -20.56
C VAL A 671 83.30 16.39 -21.22
N LEU A 672 84.03 15.27 -21.32
CA LEU A 672 83.50 14.01 -21.85
C LEU A 672 82.39 13.42 -20.97
N GLU A 673 82.51 13.48 -19.64
CA GLU A 673 81.42 13.04 -18.75
C GLU A 673 80.19 13.94 -18.86
N LYS A 674 80.38 15.27 -18.95
CA LYS A 674 79.28 16.22 -19.16
C LYS A 674 78.58 16.01 -20.50
N ILE A 675 79.31 15.67 -21.57
CA ILE A 675 78.73 15.29 -22.88
C ILE A 675 77.87 14.03 -22.75
N LYS A 676 78.38 12.97 -22.12
CA LYS A 676 77.60 11.74 -21.87
C LYS A 676 76.33 12.00 -21.06
N ALA A 677 76.41 12.81 -20.00
CA ALA A 677 75.24 13.19 -19.21
C ALA A 677 74.18 13.94 -20.04
N ILE A 678 74.61 14.82 -20.95
CA ILE A 678 73.72 15.52 -21.89
C ILE A 678 73.06 14.52 -22.87
N GLU A 679 73.80 13.53 -23.37
CA GLU A 679 73.25 12.48 -24.25
C GLU A 679 72.23 11.59 -23.55
N GLU A 680 72.49 11.18 -22.30
CA GLU A 680 71.53 10.41 -21.48
C GLU A 680 70.26 11.20 -21.16
N LEU A 681 70.39 12.49 -20.84
CA LEU A 681 69.24 13.39 -20.64
C LEU A 681 68.45 13.55 -21.94
N ARG A 682 69.12 13.66 -23.09
CA ARG A 682 68.48 13.77 -24.41
C ARG A 682 67.73 12.48 -24.78
N GLY A 683 68.30 11.31 -24.52
CA GLY A 683 67.63 10.01 -24.70
C GLY A 683 66.43 9.85 -23.77
N SER A 684 66.52 10.36 -22.55
CA SER A 684 65.39 10.33 -21.58
C SER A 684 64.27 11.30 -21.97
N LEU A 685 64.60 12.49 -22.49
CA LEU A 685 63.64 13.41 -23.11
C LEU A 685 62.92 12.79 -24.32
N SER A 686 63.63 12.04 -25.18
CA SER A 686 63.00 11.32 -26.30
C SER A 686 62.03 10.23 -25.81
N ARG A 687 62.37 9.50 -24.75
CA ARG A 687 61.49 8.49 -24.14
C ARG A 687 60.23 9.14 -23.55
N MET A 688 60.36 10.20 -22.74
CA MET A 688 59.21 10.96 -22.22
C MET A 688 58.35 11.56 -23.35
N GLY A 689 58.97 11.97 -24.48
CA GLY A 689 58.22 12.46 -25.65
C GLY A 689 57.36 11.39 -26.33
N LEU A 690 57.84 10.14 -26.38
CA LEU A 690 57.07 8.99 -26.89
C LEU A 690 55.99 8.55 -25.90
N GLU A 691 56.31 8.50 -24.60
CA GLU A 691 55.39 8.14 -23.52
C GLU A 691 54.25 9.15 -23.41
N LYS A 692 54.55 10.46 -23.45
CA LYS A 692 53.53 11.51 -23.55
C LYS A 692 52.64 11.32 -24.77
N LYS A 693 53.20 10.96 -25.93
CA LYS A 693 52.41 10.74 -27.14
C LYS A 693 51.47 9.53 -26.99
N ALA A 694 51.94 8.45 -26.36
CA ALA A 694 51.10 7.30 -26.03
C ALA A 694 49.95 7.69 -25.08
N GLN A 695 50.23 8.48 -24.04
CA GLN A 695 49.21 9.02 -23.12
C GLN A 695 48.22 9.97 -23.83
N ASP A 696 48.69 10.82 -24.74
CA ASP A 696 47.85 11.72 -25.56
C ASP A 696 46.96 10.93 -26.56
N ASP A 697 47.41 9.76 -27.02
CA ASP A 697 46.65 8.86 -27.89
C ASP A 697 45.64 8.01 -27.05
N GLU A 698 46.01 7.51 -25.86
CA GLU A 698 45.11 6.86 -24.89
C GLU A 698 44.00 7.81 -24.40
N LEU A 699 44.32 9.08 -24.14
CA LEU A 699 43.33 10.09 -23.77
C LEU A 699 42.31 10.34 -24.90
N ARG A 700 42.74 10.25 -26.18
CA ARG A 700 41.82 10.33 -27.33
C ARG A 700 40.94 9.08 -27.45
N GLU A 701 41.51 7.90 -27.22
CA GLU A 701 40.80 6.62 -27.18
C GLU A 701 39.73 6.60 -26.06
N LEU A 702 40.09 7.04 -24.85
CA LEU A 702 39.17 7.17 -23.71
C LEU A 702 38.09 8.21 -23.96
N LYS A 703 38.44 9.37 -24.52
CA LYS A 703 37.45 10.40 -24.85
C LYS A 703 36.45 9.91 -25.90
N ARG A 704 36.92 9.21 -26.94
CA ARG A 704 36.05 8.57 -27.92
C ARG A 704 35.10 7.55 -27.29
N LYS A 705 35.59 6.70 -26.37
CA LYS A 705 34.76 5.73 -25.64
C LYS A 705 33.73 6.42 -24.73
N TYR A 706 34.10 7.53 -24.10
CA TYR A 706 33.19 8.38 -23.34
C TYR A 706 32.08 8.95 -24.25
N ASP A 707 32.44 9.59 -25.35
CA ASP A 707 31.51 10.18 -26.33
C ASP A 707 30.55 9.10 -26.92
N GLU A 708 31.07 7.90 -27.22
CA GLU A 708 30.27 6.76 -27.67
C GLU A 708 29.34 6.21 -26.57
N SER A 709 29.73 6.29 -25.29
CA SER A 709 28.86 5.93 -24.16
C SER A 709 27.78 6.98 -23.90
N GLU A 710 28.11 8.27 -24.05
CA GLU A 710 27.17 9.37 -23.90
C GLU A 710 26.12 9.34 -25.01
N ALA A 711 26.53 9.07 -26.26
CA ALA A 711 25.60 8.87 -27.38
C ALA A 711 24.64 7.68 -27.13
N LYS A 712 25.13 6.57 -26.56
CA LYS A 712 24.29 5.43 -26.15
C LYS A 712 23.34 5.79 -25.02
N ALA A 713 23.78 6.56 -24.02
CA ALA A 713 22.96 7.04 -22.91
C ALA A 713 21.85 7.99 -23.40
N GLN A 714 22.17 8.95 -24.27
CA GLN A 714 21.19 9.84 -24.90
C GLN A 714 20.17 9.05 -25.75
N HIS A 715 20.62 8.04 -26.49
CA HIS A 715 19.71 7.16 -27.25
C HIS A 715 18.79 6.33 -26.34
N ALA A 716 19.32 5.79 -25.24
CA ALA A 716 18.53 5.10 -24.22
C ALA A 716 17.51 6.04 -23.56
N GLN A 717 17.90 7.28 -23.26
CA GLN A 717 17.02 8.31 -22.69
C GLN A 717 15.90 8.70 -23.68
N GLN A 718 16.18 8.77 -24.98
CA GLN A 718 15.15 8.96 -26.02
C GLN A 718 14.20 7.76 -26.12
N HIS A 719 14.69 6.53 -25.99
CA HIS A 719 13.84 5.33 -25.93
C HIS A 719 12.98 5.29 -24.67
N LEU A 720 13.53 5.65 -23.51
CA LEU A 720 12.78 5.80 -22.27
C LEU A 720 11.69 6.87 -22.43
N GLY A 721 12.03 8.04 -22.99
CA GLY A 721 11.08 9.12 -23.27
C GLY A 721 9.97 8.75 -24.27
N LYS A 722 10.22 7.83 -25.21
CA LYS A 722 9.18 7.22 -26.07
C LYS A 722 8.32 6.25 -25.27
N LYS A 723 8.91 5.36 -24.46
CA LYS A 723 8.19 4.38 -23.63
C LYS A 723 7.33 5.03 -22.56
N VAL A 724 7.79 6.12 -21.94
CA VAL A 724 7.00 6.94 -21.01
C VAL A 724 5.78 7.54 -21.73
N ARG A 725 5.94 8.09 -22.94
CA ARG A 725 4.80 8.60 -23.74
C ARG A 725 3.83 7.50 -24.15
N GLU A 726 4.32 6.34 -24.60
CA GLU A 726 3.47 5.17 -24.88
C GLU A 726 2.69 4.74 -23.64
N ALA A 727 3.33 4.70 -22.47
CA ALA A 727 2.67 4.42 -21.19
C ALA A 727 1.66 5.52 -20.81
N THR A 728 1.93 6.79 -21.10
CA THR A 728 0.99 7.89 -20.83
C THR A 728 -0.27 7.75 -21.70
N LEU A 729 -0.10 7.48 -23.00
CA LEU A 729 -1.21 7.25 -23.93
C LEU A 729 -2.02 5.98 -23.60
N LEU A 730 -1.35 4.90 -23.15
CA LEU A 730 -2.02 3.70 -22.66
C LEU A 730 -2.80 3.97 -21.37
N ASN A 731 -2.27 4.81 -20.47
CA ASN A 731 -2.95 5.20 -19.24
C ASN A 731 -4.15 6.12 -19.51
N GLU A 732 -4.02 7.06 -20.45
CA GLU A 732 -5.16 7.86 -20.96
C GLU A 732 -6.25 6.96 -21.55
N SER A 733 -5.88 5.96 -22.35
CA SER A 733 -6.82 4.98 -22.92
C SER A 733 -7.44 4.06 -21.85
N LEU A 734 -6.70 3.70 -20.80
CA LEU A 734 -7.27 2.97 -19.66
C LEU A 734 -8.30 3.82 -18.91
N GLU A 735 -8.02 5.11 -18.70
CA GLU A 735 -8.93 5.99 -17.97
C GLU A 735 -10.17 6.39 -18.81
N THR A 736 -10.10 6.40 -20.15
CA THR A 736 -11.30 6.45 -21.00
C THR A 736 -12.11 5.16 -20.90
N ASN A 737 -11.48 4.00 -21.02
CA ASN A 737 -12.15 2.69 -20.93
C ASN A 737 -12.80 2.48 -19.56
N LYS A 738 -12.18 2.99 -18.48
CA LYS A 738 -12.71 2.97 -17.12
C LYS A 738 -13.95 3.85 -16.99
N LYS A 739 -13.96 5.06 -17.57
CA LYS A 739 -15.16 5.92 -17.63
C LYS A 739 -16.29 5.28 -18.43
N GLU A 740 -15.97 4.58 -19.52
CA GLU A 740 -16.95 3.79 -20.27
C GLU A 740 -17.50 2.61 -19.45
N LEU A 741 -16.66 1.91 -18.67
CA LEU A 741 -17.10 0.87 -17.74
C LEU A 741 -17.96 1.42 -16.60
N GLU A 742 -17.61 2.57 -16.00
CA GLU A 742 -18.42 3.25 -14.98
C GLU A 742 -19.79 3.66 -15.53
N SER A 743 -19.82 4.17 -16.77
CA SER A 743 -21.05 4.46 -17.53
C SER A 743 -21.91 3.21 -17.75
N LEU A 744 -21.31 2.11 -18.22
CA LEU A 744 -22.01 0.83 -18.42
C LEU A 744 -22.51 0.24 -17.10
N GLN A 745 -21.73 0.36 -16.02
CA GLN A 745 -22.08 -0.13 -14.69
C GLN A 745 -23.20 0.69 -14.05
N ALA A 746 -23.26 2.01 -14.30
CA ALA A 746 -24.42 2.84 -13.97
C ALA A 746 -25.66 2.39 -14.78
N GLY A 747 -25.51 2.13 -16.08
CA GLY A 747 -26.57 1.57 -16.92
C GLY A 747 -27.11 0.24 -16.40
N ILE A 748 -26.23 -0.69 -15.99
CA ILE A 748 -26.60 -1.98 -15.40
C ILE A 748 -27.43 -1.78 -14.12
N LYS A 749 -27.00 -0.90 -13.20
CA LYS A 749 -27.78 -0.56 -11.99
C LYS A 749 -29.17 0.00 -12.32
N ASP A 750 -29.26 0.81 -13.37
CA ASP A 750 -30.54 1.34 -13.87
C ASP A 750 -31.46 0.21 -14.38
N TYR A 751 -30.90 -0.75 -15.14
CA TYR A 751 -31.64 -1.95 -15.58
C TYR A 751 -32.04 -2.86 -14.41
N GLU A 752 -31.19 -3.06 -13.40
CA GLU A 752 -31.53 -3.78 -12.16
C GLU A 752 -32.66 -3.08 -11.38
N SER A 753 -32.65 -1.74 -11.33
CA SER A 753 -33.73 -0.95 -10.71
C SER A 753 -35.05 -1.10 -11.47
N ARG A 754 -35.02 -1.30 -12.79
CA ARG A 754 -36.19 -1.57 -13.63
C ARG A 754 -36.66 -3.01 -13.48
N LEU A 755 -35.76 -3.98 -13.48
CA LEU A 755 -36.07 -5.39 -13.23
C LEU A 755 -36.74 -5.60 -11.87
N THR A 756 -36.21 -4.98 -10.80
CA THR A 756 -36.81 -5.07 -9.46
C THR A 756 -38.15 -4.35 -9.32
N LYS A 757 -38.44 -3.34 -10.16
CA LYS A 757 -39.80 -2.75 -10.29
C LYS A 757 -40.76 -3.71 -10.99
N LEU A 758 -40.37 -4.20 -12.19
CA LEU A 758 -41.16 -5.15 -12.96
C LEU A 758 -41.43 -6.46 -12.19
N GLN A 759 -40.46 -6.93 -11.40
CA GLN A 759 -40.64 -8.10 -10.54
C GLN A 759 -41.68 -7.84 -9.44
N LYS A 760 -41.68 -6.65 -8.81
CA LYS A 760 -42.70 -6.28 -7.82
C LYS A 760 -44.09 -6.09 -8.43
N GLU A 761 -44.15 -5.55 -9.64
CA GLU A 761 -45.40 -5.46 -10.42
C GLU A 761 -45.92 -6.86 -10.78
N HIS A 762 -45.04 -7.78 -11.18
CA HIS A 762 -45.40 -9.18 -11.40
C HIS A 762 -45.88 -9.87 -10.10
N GLU A 763 -45.17 -9.68 -8.99
CA GLU A 763 -45.56 -10.22 -7.67
C GLU A 763 -46.93 -9.68 -7.21
N ALA A 764 -47.19 -8.38 -7.39
CA ALA A 764 -48.50 -7.76 -7.13
C ALA A 764 -49.60 -8.37 -8.03
N ASN A 765 -49.36 -8.46 -9.33
CA ASN A 765 -50.30 -9.08 -10.28
C ASN A 765 -50.57 -10.55 -9.96
N THR A 766 -49.58 -11.31 -9.49
CA THR A 766 -49.80 -12.69 -9.04
C THR A 766 -50.68 -12.75 -7.80
N HIS A 767 -50.49 -11.85 -6.82
CA HIS A 767 -51.36 -11.80 -5.64
C HIS A 767 -52.78 -11.32 -5.95
N GLU A 768 -52.96 -10.38 -6.88
CA GLU A 768 -54.30 -10.01 -7.37
C GLU A 768 -54.99 -11.20 -8.05
N ARG A 769 -54.25 -11.93 -8.89
CA ARG A 769 -54.76 -13.16 -9.53
C ARG A 769 -55.11 -14.23 -8.51
N GLU A 770 -54.27 -14.49 -7.51
CA GLU A 770 -54.55 -15.43 -6.42
C GLU A 770 -55.80 -15.01 -5.62
N ALA A 771 -55.96 -13.71 -5.34
CA ALA A 771 -57.13 -13.18 -4.66
C ALA A 771 -58.42 -13.33 -5.51
N ILE A 772 -58.34 -13.12 -6.83
CA ILE A 772 -59.44 -13.37 -7.76
C ILE A 772 -59.76 -14.87 -7.82
N GLU A 773 -58.76 -15.75 -7.94
CA GLU A 773 -58.96 -17.21 -7.94
C GLU A 773 -59.54 -17.71 -6.61
N SER A 774 -59.17 -17.12 -5.47
CA SER A 774 -59.77 -17.41 -4.17
C SER A 774 -61.23 -16.99 -4.10
N LYS A 775 -61.57 -15.77 -4.57
CA LYS A 775 -62.96 -15.29 -4.66
C LYS A 775 -63.80 -16.16 -5.60
N LEU A 776 -63.24 -16.58 -6.73
CA LEU A 776 -63.91 -17.50 -7.65
C LEU A 776 -64.19 -18.86 -6.99
N LYS A 777 -63.22 -19.43 -6.27
CA LYS A 777 -63.42 -20.68 -5.50
C LYS A 777 -64.51 -20.54 -4.43
N GLU A 778 -64.54 -19.42 -3.70
CA GLU A 778 -65.58 -19.13 -2.70
C GLU A 778 -66.97 -18.99 -3.35
N ILE A 779 -67.06 -18.28 -4.48
CA ILE A 779 -68.30 -18.16 -5.27
C ILE A 779 -68.74 -19.55 -5.74
N THR A 780 -67.87 -20.35 -6.35
CA THR A 780 -68.16 -21.72 -6.79
C THR A 780 -68.65 -22.59 -5.64
N PHE A 781 -67.99 -22.57 -4.49
CA PHE A 781 -68.40 -23.32 -3.30
C PHE A 781 -69.77 -22.89 -2.76
N SER A 782 -70.07 -21.59 -2.78
CA SER A 782 -71.38 -21.05 -2.39
C SER A 782 -72.49 -21.47 -3.38
N PHE A 783 -72.17 -21.54 -4.68
CA PHE A 783 -73.09 -22.04 -5.71
C PHE A 783 -73.32 -23.55 -5.57
N GLU A 784 -72.27 -24.36 -5.41
CA GLU A 784 -72.39 -25.80 -5.15
C GLU A 784 -73.23 -26.09 -3.90
N SER A 785 -73.06 -25.31 -2.84
CA SER A 785 -73.85 -25.44 -1.61
C SER A 785 -75.33 -25.13 -1.86
N ARG A 786 -75.63 -24.05 -2.60
CA ARG A 786 -77.00 -23.71 -3.02
C ARG A 786 -77.62 -24.75 -3.95
N VAL A 787 -76.84 -25.32 -4.87
CA VAL A 787 -77.28 -26.41 -5.75
C VAL A 787 -77.64 -27.64 -4.91
N LYS A 788 -76.81 -28.05 -3.95
CA LYS A 788 -77.13 -29.16 -3.02
C LYS A 788 -78.37 -28.91 -2.18
N GLU A 789 -78.61 -27.68 -1.73
CA GLU A 789 -79.88 -27.32 -1.09
C GLU A 789 -81.09 -27.46 -2.03
N TRP A 790 -80.94 -27.04 -3.28
CA TRP A 790 -81.99 -27.11 -4.30
C TRP A 790 -82.27 -28.56 -4.71
N GLU A 791 -81.24 -29.38 -4.92
CA GLU A 791 -81.34 -30.83 -5.10
C GLU A 791 -82.09 -31.46 -3.92
N THR A 792 -81.71 -31.13 -2.69
CA THR A 792 -82.39 -31.64 -1.48
C THR A 792 -83.86 -31.23 -1.41
N LYS A 793 -84.19 -29.99 -1.77
CA LYS A 793 -85.58 -29.50 -1.87
C LYS A 793 -86.35 -30.19 -2.98
N TYR A 794 -85.72 -30.38 -4.14
CA TYR A 794 -86.27 -31.07 -5.30
C TYR A 794 -86.57 -32.54 -4.98
N PHE A 795 -85.64 -33.27 -4.37
CA PHE A 795 -85.86 -34.65 -3.95
C PHE A 795 -87.00 -34.77 -2.92
N LYS A 796 -87.07 -33.87 -1.93
CA LYS A 796 -88.20 -33.85 -0.97
C LYS A 796 -89.54 -33.55 -1.65
N MET A 797 -89.57 -32.62 -2.60
CA MET A 797 -90.76 -32.31 -3.38
C MET A 797 -91.17 -33.49 -4.27
N HIS A 798 -90.22 -34.14 -4.93
CA HIS A 798 -90.43 -35.32 -5.76
C HIS A 798 -90.97 -36.50 -4.92
N GLU A 799 -90.42 -36.74 -3.74
CA GLU A 799 -90.91 -37.73 -2.78
C GLU A 799 -92.34 -37.40 -2.28
N ALA A 800 -92.64 -36.12 -2.06
CA ALA A 800 -93.99 -35.66 -1.71
C ALA A 800 -94.98 -35.83 -2.89
N CYS A 801 -94.56 -35.55 -4.13
CA CYS A 801 -95.36 -35.81 -5.33
C CYS A 801 -95.64 -37.31 -5.50
N LEU A 802 -94.64 -38.18 -5.31
CA LEU A 802 -94.84 -39.64 -5.34
C LEU A 802 -95.85 -40.11 -4.28
N LYS A 803 -95.78 -39.56 -3.06
CA LYS A 803 -96.76 -39.85 -2.00
C LYS A 803 -98.16 -39.34 -2.35
N LEU A 804 -98.28 -38.17 -2.99
CA LEU A 804 -99.55 -37.63 -3.49
C LEU A 804 -100.10 -38.43 -4.68
N GLU A 805 -99.24 -38.98 -5.55
CA GLU A 805 -99.64 -39.91 -6.60
C GLU A 805 -100.12 -41.24 -6.03
N GLU A 806 -99.45 -41.78 -5.02
CA GLU A 806 -99.87 -43.00 -4.31
C GLU A 806 -101.22 -42.79 -3.58
N GLN A 807 -101.38 -41.66 -2.89
CA GLN A 807 -102.66 -41.25 -2.33
C GLN A 807 -103.73 -41.12 -3.41
N ASN A 808 -103.43 -40.49 -4.57
CA ASN A 808 -104.36 -40.45 -5.70
C ASN A 808 -104.68 -41.84 -6.27
N ARG A 809 -103.73 -42.79 -6.30
CA ARG A 809 -104.01 -44.18 -6.71
C ARG A 809 -104.95 -44.85 -5.71
N THR A 810 -104.76 -44.69 -4.41
CA THR A 810 -105.67 -45.25 -3.40
C THR A 810 -107.06 -44.58 -3.43
N LEU A 811 -107.14 -43.26 -3.64
CA LEU A 811 -108.40 -42.55 -3.84
C LEU A 811 -109.10 -42.97 -5.14
N ARG A 812 -108.37 -43.22 -6.23
CA ARG A 812 -108.93 -43.80 -7.46
C ARG A 812 -109.45 -45.21 -7.24
N GLN A 813 -108.73 -46.08 -6.51
CA GLN A 813 -109.23 -47.40 -6.13
C GLN A 813 -110.46 -47.34 -5.22
N GLN A 814 -110.52 -46.38 -4.29
CA GLN A 814 -111.72 -46.13 -3.48
C GLN A 814 -112.88 -45.63 -4.34
N LYS A 815 -112.61 -44.72 -5.29
CA LYS A 815 -113.61 -44.26 -6.25
C LYS A 815 -114.08 -45.37 -7.17
N GLU A 816 -113.20 -46.22 -7.71
CA GLU A 816 -113.58 -47.39 -8.51
C GLU A 816 -114.44 -48.36 -7.70
N LYS A 817 -114.13 -48.58 -6.41
CA LYS A 817 -115.01 -49.34 -5.51
C LYS A 817 -116.36 -48.65 -5.27
N PHE A 818 -116.38 -47.32 -5.15
CA PHE A 818 -117.61 -46.54 -5.01
C PHE A 818 -118.44 -46.56 -6.29
N ASP A 819 -117.82 -46.42 -7.47
CA ASP A 819 -118.45 -46.49 -8.78
C ASP A 819 -118.93 -47.92 -9.07
N GLN A 820 -118.21 -48.96 -8.62
CA GLN A 820 -118.71 -50.35 -8.60
C GLN A 820 -119.93 -50.50 -7.67
N PHE A 821 -119.90 -49.90 -6.48
CA PHE A 821 -121.03 -49.90 -5.55
C PHE A 821 -122.23 -49.11 -6.11
N GLN A 822 -121.98 -47.99 -6.78
CA GLN A 822 -122.99 -47.15 -7.43
C GLN A 822 -123.52 -47.82 -8.71
N ASN A 823 -122.73 -48.61 -9.43
CA ASN A 823 -123.19 -49.46 -10.52
C ASN A 823 -124.01 -50.65 -10.00
N LEU A 824 -123.65 -51.24 -8.86
CA LEU A 824 -124.50 -52.23 -8.19
C LEU A 824 -125.84 -51.59 -7.75
N LEU A 825 -125.81 -50.40 -7.13
CA LEU A 825 -127.00 -49.65 -6.76
C LEU A 825 -127.82 -49.17 -7.98
N SER A 826 -127.17 -48.84 -9.10
CA SER A 826 -127.82 -48.44 -10.36
C SER A 826 -128.46 -49.66 -11.05
N ASN A 827 -127.80 -50.82 -11.02
CA ASN A 827 -128.36 -52.08 -11.49
C ASN A 827 -129.53 -52.56 -10.60
N LEU A 828 -129.53 -52.25 -9.30
CA LEU A 828 -130.74 -52.36 -8.46
C LEU A 828 -131.79 -51.28 -8.80
N GLY A 829 -131.37 -50.05 -9.11
CA GLY A 829 -132.23 -48.93 -9.49
C GLY A 829 -132.97 -49.12 -10.82
N SER A 830 -132.37 -49.79 -11.80
CA SER A 830 -133.03 -50.17 -13.05
C SER A 830 -134.18 -51.17 -12.88
N VAL A 831 -134.36 -51.75 -11.67
CA VAL A 831 -135.51 -52.61 -11.34
C VAL A 831 -136.64 -51.82 -10.65
N MET A 832 -136.41 -50.60 -10.14
CA MET A 832 -137.47 -49.75 -9.55
C MET A 832 -137.34 -48.25 -9.88
N GLY A 833 -138.03 -47.83 -10.95
CA GLY A 833 -138.73 -46.53 -11.14
C GLY A 833 -138.09 -45.21 -10.67
N ALA A 834 -137.80 -44.32 -11.64
CA ALA A 834 -137.61 -42.87 -11.46
C ALA A 834 -138.97 -42.12 -11.31
N PRO A 835 -139.06 -40.77 -11.15
CA PRO A 835 -138.01 -39.73 -11.02
C PRO A 835 -138.27 -38.69 -9.88
N VAL A 836 -137.40 -37.65 -9.78
CA VAL A 836 -137.58 -36.23 -9.29
C VAL A 836 -136.18 -35.67 -8.91
N GLY A 837 -135.75 -34.44 -9.17
CA GLY A 837 -136.37 -33.32 -9.91
C GLY A 837 -136.34 -31.95 -9.19
N ILE A 838 -135.17 -31.38 -8.84
CA ILE A 838 -135.06 -30.02 -8.25
C ILE A 838 -133.91 -29.19 -8.90
N THR A 839 -134.21 -27.89 -9.05
CA THR A 839 -133.68 -26.81 -9.92
C THR A 839 -132.27 -26.23 -9.72
N GLN A 840 -131.77 -25.56 -10.76
CA GLN A 840 -130.59 -24.65 -10.79
C GLN A 840 -130.86 -23.27 -10.12
N PRO A 841 -129.81 -22.39 -9.99
CA PRO A 841 -129.75 -21.24 -10.91
C PRO A 841 -128.34 -20.78 -11.41
N THR A 842 -128.26 -20.54 -12.73
CA THR A 842 -127.81 -19.31 -13.44
C THR A 842 -126.47 -18.58 -13.12
N SER A 843 -125.48 -18.79 -14.02
CA SER A 843 -124.61 -17.83 -14.77
C SER A 843 -123.82 -16.67 -14.12
N LEU A 844 -122.53 -16.53 -14.52
CA LEU A 844 -121.91 -15.30 -15.09
C LEU A 844 -120.42 -15.51 -15.50
N LEU A 845 -120.05 -15.10 -16.74
CA LEU A 845 -118.72 -14.60 -17.25
C LEU A 845 -117.39 -15.38 -16.94
N GLN A 846 -116.36 -15.50 -17.79
CA GLN A 846 -116.08 -15.06 -19.17
C GLN A 846 -114.79 -15.78 -19.70
N ASP A 847 -114.74 -16.21 -20.97
CA ASP A 847 -113.47 -16.47 -21.71
C ASP A 847 -112.73 -15.12 -21.99
N PRO A 848 -111.42 -15.02 -22.37
CA PRO A 848 -110.64 -15.94 -23.23
C PRO A 848 -109.09 -15.95 -22.89
N PRO A 849 -108.12 -16.11 -23.83
CA PRO A 849 -108.00 -16.93 -25.04
C PRO A 849 -106.79 -17.92 -25.01
N GLN A 850 -106.70 -18.78 -26.02
CA GLN A 850 -105.45 -19.47 -26.41
C GLN A 850 -104.39 -18.47 -26.88
N LYS A 851 -103.11 -18.67 -26.53
CA LYS A 851 -101.97 -18.10 -27.28
C LYS A 851 -100.70 -18.96 -27.21
N GLU A 852 -100.24 -19.33 -28.41
CA GLU A 852 -98.86 -19.47 -28.89
C GLU A 852 -97.77 -20.05 -27.97
N ILE A 853 -97.29 -21.23 -28.39
CA ILE A 853 -95.99 -21.79 -28.02
C ILE A 853 -94.89 -20.94 -28.66
N LEU A 854 -94.05 -20.29 -27.83
CA LEU A 854 -92.74 -19.76 -28.24
C LEU A 854 -91.69 -20.06 -27.14
N PRO A 855 -90.41 -20.25 -27.52
CA PRO A 855 -89.41 -20.80 -26.62
C PRO A 855 -88.89 -19.78 -25.59
N LEU A 856 -88.60 -20.26 -24.39
CA LEU A 856 -87.88 -19.51 -23.36
C LEU A 856 -86.39 -19.43 -23.72
N GLU A 857 -86.00 -18.40 -24.49
CA GLU A 857 -84.61 -17.95 -24.51
C GLU A 857 -84.22 -17.41 -23.13
N ILE A 858 -83.21 -18.04 -22.54
CA ILE A 858 -82.63 -17.60 -21.26
C ILE A 858 -81.81 -16.34 -21.53
N ASN A 859 -82.40 -15.18 -21.23
CA ASN A 859 -81.71 -13.89 -21.26
C ASN A 859 -80.63 -13.85 -20.18
N LEU A 860 -79.38 -14.15 -20.57
CA LEU A 860 -78.18 -13.87 -19.80
C LEU A 860 -77.99 -12.35 -19.69
N ALA A 861 -78.48 -11.79 -18.58
CA ALA A 861 -78.24 -10.40 -18.23
C ALA A 861 -76.74 -10.15 -18.00
N LYS A 862 -76.07 -9.60 -19.02
CA LYS A 862 -74.71 -9.05 -18.90
C LYS A 862 -74.70 -7.94 -17.82
N PRO A 863 -73.80 -7.97 -16.83
CA PRO A 863 -73.51 -6.79 -16.05
C PRO A 863 -72.77 -5.77 -16.93
N VAL A 864 -73.26 -4.53 -16.92
CA VAL A 864 -72.57 -3.38 -17.52
C VAL A 864 -71.39 -3.01 -16.63
N ILE A 865 -70.17 -3.13 -17.14
CA ILE A 865 -69.00 -2.42 -16.64
C ILE A 865 -68.43 -1.66 -17.83
N SER A 866 -68.58 -0.33 -17.78
CA SER A 866 -68.01 0.60 -18.75
C SER A 866 -67.09 1.53 -17.98
N GLU A 867 -65.77 1.30 -18.06
CA GLU A 867 -64.78 2.34 -17.78
C GLU A 867 -63.48 2.05 -18.55
N GLU A 868 -62.86 3.12 -19.03
CA GLU A 868 -61.93 3.15 -20.16
C GLU A 868 -60.67 2.29 -20.03
N ILE A 869 -60.39 1.48 -21.06
CA ILE A 869 -59.02 1.10 -21.43
C ILE A 869 -58.76 1.69 -22.82
N LYS A 870 -57.83 2.65 -22.90
CA LYS A 870 -57.28 3.16 -24.16
C LYS A 870 -55.99 2.44 -24.47
N GLU A 871 -56.00 1.57 -25.47
CA GLU A 871 -54.79 1.19 -26.20
C GLU A 871 -54.29 2.42 -27.01
N PRO A 872 -52.97 2.65 -27.10
CA PRO A 872 -52.40 3.52 -28.13
C PRO A 872 -52.05 2.70 -29.37
N GLU A 873 -52.66 3.07 -30.50
CA GLU A 873 -52.34 2.53 -31.82
C GLU A 873 -50.88 2.82 -32.22
N GLN A 874 -50.32 1.92 -33.05
CA GLN A 874 -49.16 2.25 -33.86
C GLN A 874 -49.60 3.16 -35.01
N ASP A 875 -49.01 4.35 -35.16
CA ASP A 875 -48.86 4.90 -36.52
C ASP A 875 -47.63 5.79 -36.71
N LYS A 876 -47.31 6.03 -37.98
CA LYS A 876 -45.98 6.40 -38.48
C LYS A 876 -45.79 7.89 -38.74
N ALA A 877 -44.53 8.29 -38.60
CA ALA A 877 -43.77 9.23 -39.43
C ALA A 877 -44.17 10.71 -39.49
N LYS A 878 -43.13 11.56 -39.30
CA LYS A 878 -42.84 12.92 -39.79
C LYS A 878 -42.24 13.79 -38.66
N GLU A 879 -41.29 14.69 -38.88
CA GLU A 879 -40.29 14.91 -39.96
C GLU A 879 -39.24 15.90 -39.39
N GLU A 880 -38.11 16.12 -40.09
CA GLU A 880 -37.11 17.19 -39.82
C GLU A 880 -36.20 17.12 -38.56
N PRO A 881 -35.00 17.77 -38.58
CA PRO A 881 -34.06 17.76 -39.69
C PRO A 881 -32.60 17.47 -39.28
N SER A 882 -31.79 17.16 -40.29
CA SER A 882 -30.35 16.88 -40.25
C SER A 882 -29.47 17.98 -39.64
N LYS A 883 -28.44 17.57 -38.89
CA LYS A 883 -27.09 18.16 -39.01
C LYS A 883 -26.04 17.06 -39.13
N GLU A 884 -25.08 17.32 -40.00
CA GLU A 884 -24.01 16.40 -40.41
C GLU A 884 -22.88 16.36 -39.37
N GLU A 885 -22.23 15.22 -39.20
CA GLU A 885 -20.78 15.13 -38.96
C GLU A 885 -20.27 13.70 -39.30
N PRO A 886 -18.96 13.51 -39.62
CA PRO A 886 -18.55 12.50 -40.58
C PRO A 886 -18.22 11.12 -40.01
N THR A 887 -18.53 10.09 -40.80
CA THR A 887 -18.09 8.71 -40.59
C THR A 887 -16.56 8.58 -40.73
N LYS A 888 -15.87 8.38 -39.60
CA LYS A 888 -14.45 8.03 -39.60
C LYS A 888 -14.24 6.66 -40.26
N GLN A 889 -13.36 6.62 -41.25
CA GLN A 889 -12.98 5.40 -41.96
C GLN A 889 -12.28 4.40 -41.03
N ASN A 890 -12.50 3.12 -41.31
CA ASN A 890 -11.97 1.99 -40.56
C ASN A 890 -10.53 1.67 -41.03
N PRO A 891 -9.47 1.84 -40.21
CA PRO A 891 -8.08 1.85 -40.70
C PRO A 891 -7.36 0.49 -40.66
N TYR A 892 -8.05 -0.62 -40.37
CA TYR A 892 -7.44 -1.94 -40.22
C TYR A 892 -7.67 -2.85 -41.44
N LYS A 893 -7.05 -2.53 -42.59
CA LYS A 893 -7.07 -3.47 -43.75
C LYS A 893 -5.83 -3.57 -44.64
N ASN A 894 -4.73 -2.86 -44.36
CA ASN A 894 -3.47 -2.99 -45.12
C ASN A 894 -2.29 -3.24 -44.17
N LEU A 895 -2.03 -4.51 -43.83
CA LEU A 895 -0.90 -4.90 -42.96
C LEU A 895 0.16 -5.79 -43.65
N PHE A 896 0.07 -6.00 -44.97
CA PHE A 896 0.91 -6.97 -45.69
C PHE A 896 1.58 -6.47 -46.99
N ASP A 897 1.45 -5.19 -47.36
CA ASP A 897 2.19 -4.62 -48.50
C ASP A 897 3.63 -4.24 -48.10
N TYR A 898 4.46 -5.27 -47.92
CA TYR A 898 5.90 -5.13 -47.70
C TYR A 898 6.61 -5.01 -49.06
N ASN A 899 6.92 -3.79 -49.48
CA ASN A 899 7.65 -3.54 -50.73
C ASN A 899 8.94 -2.73 -50.43
N PRO A 900 10.14 -3.35 -50.45
CA PRO A 900 11.37 -2.71 -49.98
C PRO A 900 11.94 -1.74 -51.03
N PRO A 901 12.18 -0.45 -50.70
CA PRO A 901 12.87 0.46 -51.61
C PRO A 901 14.38 0.19 -51.63
N HIS A 902 14.95 0.08 -52.83
CA HIS A 902 16.38 -0.12 -53.04
C HIS A 902 17.26 0.96 -52.36
N PRO A 903 18.42 0.59 -51.78
CA PRO A 903 19.36 1.56 -51.26
C PRO A 903 20.09 2.28 -52.42
N LYS A 904 19.78 3.56 -52.61
CA LYS A 904 20.61 4.43 -53.45
C LYS A 904 21.88 4.78 -52.69
N MET A 905 23.00 4.13 -53.02
CA MET A 905 24.32 4.61 -52.59
C MET A 905 24.51 6.05 -53.06
N LYS A 906 24.78 6.95 -52.11
CA LYS A 906 25.43 8.23 -52.38
C LYS A 906 26.84 8.14 -51.84
N SER A 907 27.80 8.01 -52.74
CA SER A 907 29.18 8.40 -52.48
C SER A 907 29.23 9.88 -52.11
N ASN A 908 29.90 10.23 -51.02
CA ASN A 908 30.61 11.49 -50.83
C ASN A 908 31.77 11.19 -49.88
N PHE A 909 32.91 10.86 -50.48
CA PHE A 909 34.23 10.89 -49.84
C PHE A 909 34.86 12.25 -50.23
N PHE A 910 35.66 12.84 -49.34
CA PHE A 910 36.18 14.22 -49.31
C PHE A 910 35.31 15.22 -48.50
N ASP A 911 35.59 15.31 -47.19
CA ASP A 911 36.50 16.33 -46.63
C ASP A 911 37.34 15.69 -45.50
#